data_AF-A0A6F9WVA3-F1
#
_entry.id   AF-A0A6F9WVA3-F1
#
_cell.length_a   1.000
_cell.length_b   1.000
_cell.length_c   1.000
_cell.angle_alpha   90.00
_cell.angle_beta   90.00
_cell.angle_gamma   90.00
#
_symmetry.space_group_name_H-M   'P 1'
#
loop_
_entity.id
_entity.type
_entity.pdbx_description
1 polymer ?
#
loop_
_entity_poly.entity_id
_entity_poly.type
_entity_poly.pdbx_seq_one_letter_code
_entity_poly.pdbx_strand_id
1 'polypeptide(L)'
;MEPIVTHKERCRRCYSCVRTCPVKAIKVDRDFAQIIYDRCIGCGKCLSCPQNAKMIVDRMVMTQELLASGAPVVAVLGCSFPAFFHTMTPGQLVAGMKSLGFREVHEGAYGAGMIAASYREALNSARRPLISSHCPAVVDLIERHYPQLLPNLADIVSPMIAMGRFIKHVLGPDTKVVYASTCIAAKFEIQSGESAGAIDVVLTYQEINKLFKSRGINPATLGEASFDGLDPGAGRLFTLTGGSPKVFGLETDFLDTEIVCSEGESHTLDIIRDLAAGRIAPSFVDLRFCDGGCMDGPARDRKLNHFYKRKLIVNYSTNALPYQATEHYRSADALPDLRRSYADKSRKLASPGKDEIKRILHSTNKFTQGDELNCRACGYNSCREHAVAVFQGLADIEMCLPHNLQQTVEDRGRLMLHYELIRRELDRQMGEDPIVGDDSGIQEVLELIRQVGPTPTTVLIRGETGTGKELTARAIQRLSLRNDKPLVTVNCTTITDSLLESELFGHKKGAFTGAVGDKKGLFEAADGGTIFLDEIGDITPKLQAELLRLLDLGEVRPVGGTKARKVDVRLITATNKDLEQGVREGWFREDLYYRLNVFNITLPPLRDRVESIPTLAQHFLDKARKKLNKNIVGIEERAVKAMQHYAWPGNIREMQNIIERSSVLAKDGIIRLENLPTVFADTYERCGDSEVSRRRVSFKAERELHVSRTEKNIISRYLEESGGNVAKAARMANIPRRSFYRLLNKYGIEVLRERDKLHE
;
A
#
# COMPACT_ATOMS: atom_id res chain seq x y z
N MET A 1 24.58 27.94 -9.42
CA MET A 1 24.54 26.65 -8.68
C MET A 1 23.20 26.51 -7.98
N GLU A 2 22.54 25.37 -8.11
CA GLU A 2 21.16 25.15 -7.66
C GLU A 2 21.03 25.19 -6.12
N PRO A 3 20.21 26.07 -5.52
CA PRO A 3 20.14 26.19 -4.04
C PRO A 3 19.28 25.13 -3.34
N ILE A 4 18.36 24.50 -4.06
CA ILE A 4 17.48 23.43 -3.57
C ILE A 4 17.59 22.30 -4.58
N VAL A 5 17.85 21.07 -4.17
CA VAL A 5 17.94 19.90 -5.07
C VAL A 5 16.81 18.91 -4.84
N THR A 6 16.58 18.06 -5.83
CA THR A 6 15.62 16.96 -5.75
C THR A 6 16.34 15.62 -5.62
N HIS A 7 16.12 14.95 -4.50
CA HIS A 7 16.46 13.54 -4.29
C HIS A 7 15.41 12.66 -4.97
N LYS A 8 15.74 12.18 -6.18
CA LYS A 8 14.83 11.45 -7.06
C LYS A 8 14.31 10.18 -6.38
N GLU A 9 15.18 9.47 -5.68
CA GLU A 9 14.91 8.25 -4.92
C GLU A 9 13.89 8.43 -3.78
N ARG A 10 13.73 9.65 -3.26
CA ARG A 10 12.74 9.97 -2.22
C ARG A 10 11.42 10.48 -2.80
N CYS A 11 11.36 10.82 -4.08
CA CYS A 11 10.17 11.41 -4.66
C CYS A 11 9.08 10.34 -4.86
N ARG A 12 7.93 10.51 -4.21
CA ARG A 12 6.76 9.63 -4.37
C ARG A 12 5.62 10.21 -5.22
N ARG A 13 5.91 11.26 -6.01
CA ARG A 13 4.94 11.89 -6.93
C ARG A 13 3.60 12.30 -6.27
N CYS A 14 3.62 12.71 -5.00
CA CYS A 14 2.41 13.19 -4.30
C CYS A 14 1.96 14.60 -4.73
N TYR A 15 2.73 15.25 -5.62
CA TYR A 15 2.53 16.60 -6.17
C TYR A 15 2.37 17.73 -5.13
N SER A 16 2.73 17.48 -3.86
CA SER A 16 2.68 18.51 -2.80
C SER A 16 3.49 19.74 -3.17
N CYS A 17 4.69 19.56 -3.74
CA CYS A 17 5.53 20.66 -4.20
C CYS A 17 4.93 21.48 -5.36
N VAL A 18 4.09 20.87 -6.22
CA VAL A 18 3.36 21.59 -7.28
C VAL A 18 2.22 22.42 -6.67
N ARG A 19 1.50 21.83 -5.70
CA ARG A 19 0.44 22.51 -4.94
C ARG A 19 0.96 23.75 -4.21
N THR A 20 2.08 23.62 -3.52
CA THR A 20 2.63 24.68 -2.66
C THR A 20 3.50 25.69 -3.40
N CYS A 21 3.81 25.47 -4.68
CA CYS A 21 4.62 26.42 -5.45
C CYS A 21 3.75 27.58 -5.96
N PRO A 22 4.02 28.83 -5.53
CA PRO A 22 3.22 30.01 -5.92
C PRO A 22 3.27 30.32 -7.41
N VAL A 23 4.42 30.06 -8.04
CA VAL A 23 4.71 30.45 -9.43
C VAL A 23 4.75 29.26 -10.39
N LYS A 24 4.32 28.09 -9.92
CA LYS A 24 4.33 26.80 -10.64
C LYS A 24 5.68 26.53 -11.32
N ALA A 25 6.77 26.74 -10.59
CA ALA A 25 8.15 26.47 -11.03
C ALA A 25 8.58 25.01 -10.79
N ILE A 26 7.63 24.07 -10.77
CA ILE A 26 7.89 22.64 -10.60
C ILE A 26 7.39 21.93 -11.85
N LYS A 27 8.28 21.22 -12.54
CA LYS A 27 7.95 20.32 -13.64
C LYS A 27 7.80 18.89 -13.09
N VAL A 28 6.81 18.16 -13.57
CA VAL A 28 6.62 16.74 -13.27
C VAL A 28 6.97 15.93 -14.51
N ASP A 29 8.03 15.14 -14.43
CA ASP A 29 8.36 14.09 -15.40
C ASP A 29 7.80 12.74 -14.90
N ARG A 30 7.89 11.68 -15.71
CA ARG A 30 7.33 10.34 -15.40
C ARG A 30 7.74 9.82 -14.03
N ASP A 31 8.98 10.04 -13.62
CA ASP A 31 9.55 9.42 -12.41
C ASP A 31 9.58 10.34 -11.19
N PHE A 32 9.76 11.66 -11.38
CA PHE A 32 9.92 12.61 -10.26
C PHE A 32 9.49 14.03 -10.66
N ALA A 33 9.22 14.85 -9.64
CA ALA A 33 9.01 16.28 -9.80
C ALA A 33 10.34 17.03 -9.65
N GLN A 34 10.65 18.01 -10.50
CA GLN A 34 11.89 18.79 -10.48
C GLN A 34 11.64 20.30 -10.47
N ILE A 35 12.61 21.07 -9.96
CA ILE A 35 12.53 22.53 -9.90
C ILE A 35 13.01 23.11 -11.23
N ILE A 36 12.28 24.09 -11.75
CA ILE A 36 12.65 24.86 -12.93
C ILE A 36 13.30 26.16 -12.44
N TYR A 37 14.62 26.22 -12.37
CA TYR A 37 15.32 27.36 -11.77
C TYR A 37 15.07 28.68 -12.50
N ASP A 38 14.84 28.63 -13.82
CA ASP A 38 14.49 29.82 -14.61
C ASP A 38 13.18 30.49 -14.15
N ARG A 39 12.28 29.72 -13.51
CA ARG A 39 11.00 30.22 -12.98
C ARG A 39 10.99 30.33 -11.46
N CYS A 40 11.92 29.68 -10.77
CA CYS A 40 11.93 29.60 -9.31
C CYS A 40 12.29 30.96 -8.70
N ILE A 41 11.56 31.34 -7.64
CA ILE A 41 11.78 32.59 -6.90
C ILE A 41 12.49 32.36 -5.55
N GLY A 42 13.05 31.16 -5.32
CA GLY A 42 13.79 30.85 -4.09
C GLY A 42 12.98 30.88 -2.78
N CYS A 43 11.63 30.92 -2.83
CA CYS A 43 10.76 31.02 -1.65
C CYS A 43 10.79 29.79 -0.73
N GLY A 44 11.37 28.66 -1.16
CA GLY A 44 11.57 27.47 -0.33
C GLY A 44 10.31 26.68 0.03
N LYS A 45 9.11 27.06 -0.43
CA LYS A 45 7.87 26.33 -0.09
C LYS A 45 7.84 24.87 -0.52
N CYS A 46 8.60 24.49 -1.54
CA CYS A 46 8.72 23.10 -1.96
C CYS A 46 9.42 22.19 -0.92
N LEU A 47 10.11 22.79 0.09
CA LEU A 47 10.76 22.06 1.18
C LEU A 47 9.78 21.51 2.22
N SER A 48 8.49 21.87 2.17
CA SER A 48 7.44 21.19 2.93
C SER A 48 7.08 19.81 2.36
N CYS A 49 7.89 19.30 1.42
CA CYS A 49 7.73 17.98 0.84
C CYS A 49 7.63 16.91 1.95
N PRO A 50 6.50 16.17 2.05
CA PRO A 50 6.32 15.17 3.11
C PRO A 50 7.31 14.01 3.03
N GLN A 51 7.93 13.81 1.86
CA GLN A 51 8.91 12.77 1.61
C GLN A 51 10.37 13.25 1.79
N ASN A 52 10.57 14.52 2.16
CA ASN A 52 11.90 15.16 2.23
C ASN A 52 12.72 14.97 0.94
N ALA A 53 12.03 14.94 -0.21
CA ALA A 53 12.67 14.78 -1.52
C ALA A 53 13.26 16.11 -2.04
N LYS A 54 12.79 17.25 -1.52
CA LYS A 54 13.35 18.58 -1.81
C LYS A 54 14.22 18.99 -0.63
N MET A 55 15.51 19.19 -0.85
CA MET A 55 16.45 19.55 0.21
C MET A 55 17.28 20.76 -0.20
N ILE A 56 17.64 21.59 0.79
CA ILE A 56 18.56 22.69 0.60
C ILE A 56 19.94 22.09 0.30
N VAL A 57 20.64 22.65 -0.69
CA VAL A 57 22.03 22.26 -0.94
C VAL A 57 22.88 22.78 0.22
N ASP A 58 23.44 21.82 0.93
CA ASP A 58 24.35 22.05 2.04
C ASP A 58 25.64 22.70 1.56
N ARG A 59 26.10 23.72 2.28
CA ARG A 59 27.36 24.42 2.01
C ARG A 59 28.38 24.24 3.13
N MET A 60 28.18 23.30 4.04
CA MET A 60 29.08 23.10 5.17
C MET A 60 30.48 22.71 4.72
N VAL A 61 30.62 21.80 3.75
CA VAL A 61 31.94 21.37 3.23
C VAL A 61 32.69 22.56 2.65
N MET A 62 32.06 23.35 1.78
CA MET A 62 32.64 24.56 1.20
C MET A 62 33.03 25.58 2.29
N THR A 63 32.21 25.74 3.34
CA THR A 63 32.58 26.61 4.47
C THR A 63 33.76 26.06 5.25
N GLN A 64 33.84 24.75 5.48
CA GLN A 64 34.97 24.13 6.18
C GLN A 64 36.27 24.28 5.38
N GLU A 65 36.23 24.11 4.06
CA GLU A 65 37.35 24.37 3.15
C GLU A 65 37.80 25.83 3.22
N LEU A 66 36.86 26.78 3.20
CA LEU A 66 37.19 28.20 3.35
C LEU A 66 37.85 28.50 4.70
N LEU A 67 37.32 27.94 5.79
CA LEU A 67 37.90 28.10 7.13
C LEU A 67 39.29 27.44 7.23
N ALA A 68 39.57 26.39 6.47
CA ALA A 68 40.87 25.72 6.42
C ALA A 68 41.86 26.38 5.44
N SER A 69 41.40 27.27 4.55
CA SER A 69 42.22 27.85 3.47
C SER A 69 43.30 28.83 3.93
N GLY A 70 43.25 29.28 5.19
CA GLY A 70 44.14 30.31 5.73
C GLY A 70 43.74 31.75 5.37
N ALA A 71 42.76 31.96 4.48
CA ALA A 71 42.20 33.28 4.20
C ALA A 71 41.40 33.82 5.41
N PRO A 72 41.33 35.15 5.61
CA PRO A 72 40.47 35.73 6.64
C PRO A 72 39.00 35.49 6.28
N VAL A 73 38.30 34.72 7.12
CA VAL A 73 36.87 34.41 6.95
C VAL A 73 36.04 35.15 8.00
N VAL A 74 35.12 35.99 7.55
CA VAL A 74 34.21 36.79 8.37
C VAL A 74 32.80 36.18 8.31
N ALA A 75 32.17 35.99 9.47
CA ALA A 75 30.78 35.57 9.58
C ALA A 75 29.85 36.78 9.75
N VAL A 76 28.73 36.79 9.04
CA VAL A 76 27.67 37.79 9.21
C VAL A 76 26.37 37.08 9.60
N LEU A 77 25.88 37.36 10.81
CA LEU A 77 24.62 36.82 11.31
C LEU A 77 23.45 37.70 10.82
N GLY A 78 22.53 37.13 10.05
CA GLY A 78 21.37 37.85 9.53
C GLY A 78 20.44 38.36 10.64
N CYS A 79 19.59 39.35 10.31
CA CYS A 79 18.78 40.08 11.31
C CYS A 79 17.82 39.21 12.13
N SER A 80 17.52 37.98 11.68
CA SER A 80 16.61 37.05 12.34
C SER A 80 17.29 36.08 13.31
N PHE A 81 18.61 36.14 13.50
CA PHE A 81 19.33 35.16 14.32
C PHE A 81 18.84 35.05 15.77
N PRO A 82 18.41 36.13 16.48
CA PRO A 82 17.96 35.99 17.87
C PRO A 82 16.67 35.16 17.98
N ALA A 83 15.84 35.16 16.93
CA ALA A 83 14.64 34.32 16.88
C ALA A 83 14.95 32.83 16.66
N PHE A 84 16.14 32.49 16.14
CA PHE A 84 16.55 31.11 15.89
C PHE A 84 17.45 30.56 17.01
N PHE A 85 18.44 31.33 17.46
CA PHE A 85 19.40 30.97 18.51
C PHE A 85 18.93 31.47 19.88
N HIS A 86 17.69 31.18 20.25
CA HIS A 86 17.07 31.66 21.49
C HIS A 86 17.53 30.94 22.77
N THR A 87 18.25 29.82 22.63
CA THR A 87 18.72 28.99 23.74
C THR A 87 20.12 29.36 24.25
N MET A 88 20.70 30.44 23.73
CA MET A 88 22.04 30.94 24.07
C MET A 88 22.04 32.46 23.97
N THR A 89 22.97 33.12 24.65
CA THR A 89 23.10 34.57 24.49
C THR A 89 23.76 34.90 23.15
N PRO A 90 23.53 36.10 22.59
CA PRO A 90 24.23 36.57 21.39
C PRO A 90 25.76 36.49 21.53
N GLY A 91 26.30 36.84 22.69
CA GLY A 91 27.75 36.76 22.95
C GLY A 91 28.28 35.32 22.97
N GLN A 92 27.51 34.37 23.50
CA GLN A 92 27.83 32.95 23.42
C GLN A 92 27.81 32.42 21.99
N LEU A 93 26.86 32.87 21.16
CA LEU A 93 26.82 32.53 19.75
C LEU A 93 28.06 33.06 19.03
N VAL A 94 28.47 34.30 19.29
CA VAL A 94 29.70 34.89 18.74
C VAL A 94 30.93 34.07 19.16
N ALA A 95 31.05 33.70 20.43
CA ALA A 95 32.14 32.85 20.91
C ALA A 95 32.16 31.48 20.22
N GLY A 96 30.98 30.89 20.00
CA GLY A 96 30.82 29.67 19.22
C GLY A 96 31.31 29.82 17.79
N MET A 97 30.88 30.88 17.09
CA MET A 97 31.31 31.17 15.72
C MET A 97 32.84 31.37 15.65
N LYS A 98 33.44 32.11 16.58
CA LYS A 98 34.92 32.24 16.67
C LYS A 98 35.60 30.88 16.90
N SER A 99 35.00 30.01 17.71
CA SER A 99 35.49 28.64 17.94
C SER A 99 35.38 27.72 16.70
N LEU A 100 34.52 28.05 15.73
CA LEU A 100 34.51 27.39 14.40
C LEU A 100 35.67 27.85 13.51
N GLY A 101 36.41 28.90 13.87
CA GLY A 101 37.52 29.46 13.10
C GLY A 101 37.18 30.72 12.32
N PHE A 102 36.00 31.32 12.52
CA PHE A 102 35.72 32.64 11.96
C PHE A 102 36.57 33.70 12.67
N ARG A 103 37.25 34.55 11.89
CA ARG A 103 38.12 35.62 12.40
C ARG A 103 37.30 36.70 13.09
N GLU A 104 36.20 37.11 12.45
CA GLU A 104 35.31 38.15 12.93
C GLU A 104 33.85 37.73 12.75
N VAL A 105 32.99 38.24 13.63
CA VAL A 105 31.55 38.00 13.62
C VAL A 105 30.81 39.33 13.67
N HIS A 106 29.95 39.52 12.68
CA HIS A 106 29.22 40.76 12.42
C HIS A 106 27.71 40.53 12.47
N GLU A 107 26.98 41.61 12.74
CA GLU A 107 25.53 41.63 12.71
C GLU A 107 25.03 42.21 11.39
N GLY A 108 24.28 41.42 10.63
CA GLY A 108 23.72 41.81 9.33
C GLY A 108 22.72 42.96 9.39
N ALA A 109 22.22 43.29 10.59
CA ALA A 109 21.36 44.44 10.82
C ALA A 109 22.04 45.78 10.52
N TYR A 110 23.38 45.84 10.58
CA TYR A 110 24.13 47.06 10.24
C TYR A 110 23.94 47.43 8.77
N GLY A 111 23.85 46.41 7.90
CA GLY A 111 23.53 46.58 6.48
C GLY A 111 22.18 47.22 6.21
N ALA A 112 21.20 47.05 7.11
CA ALA A 112 19.90 47.69 6.97
C ALA A 112 19.99 49.20 7.27
N GLY A 113 20.84 49.60 8.21
CA GLY A 113 21.13 51.00 8.48
C GLY A 113 21.89 51.67 7.33
N MET A 114 22.86 50.98 6.72
CA MET A 114 23.66 51.53 5.62
C MET A 114 22.81 51.92 4.40
N ILE A 115 21.80 51.11 4.05
CA ILE A 115 20.94 51.37 2.88
C ILE A 115 19.86 52.42 3.16
N ALA A 116 19.65 52.84 4.41
CA ALA A 116 18.54 53.70 4.80
C ALA A 116 18.59 55.09 4.12
N ALA A 117 19.79 55.67 3.96
CA ALA A 117 19.96 56.94 3.25
C ALA A 117 19.55 56.83 1.77
N SER A 118 20.03 55.79 1.08
CA SER A 118 19.69 55.55 -0.33
C SER A 118 18.20 55.34 -0.55
N TYR A 119 17.50 54.67 0.39
CA TYR A 119 16.05 54.50 0.32
C TYR A 119 15.30 55.84 0.48
N ARG A 120 15.73 56.70 1.40
CA ARG A 120 15.14 58.05 1.55
C ARG A 120 15.33 58.90 0.29
N GLU A 121 16.51 58.87 -0.30
CA GLU A 121 16.80 59.58 -1.57
C GLU A 121 15.96 59.03 -2.73
N ALA A 122 15.84 57.71 -2.84
CA ALA A 122 15.02 57.06 -3.85
C ALA A 122 13.53 57.41 -3.70
N LEU A 123 13.01 57.45 -2.47
CA LEU A 123 11.62 57.85 -2.19
C LEU A 123 11.34 59.30 -2.55
N ASN A 124 12.25 60.21 -2.19
CA ASN A 124 12.10 61.64 -2.51
C ASN A 124 12.14 61.93 -4.02
N SER A 125 12.77 61.06 -4.82
CA SER A 125 12.90 61.21 -6.27
C SER A 125 11.95 60.30 -7.07
N ALA A 126 11.19 59.42 -6.41
CA ALA A 126 10.32 58.45 -7.05
C ALA A 126 9.14 59.13 -7.76
N ARG A 127 8.94 58.78 -9.04
CA ARG A 127 7.78 59.22 -9.84
C ARG A 127 6.73 58.12 -10.03
N ARG A 128 6.99 56.96 -9.46
CA ARG A 128 6.18 55.74 -9.53
C ARG A 128 6.27 55.02 -8.19
N PRO A 129 5.33 54.11 -7.87
CA PRO A 129 5.41 53.30 -6.65
C PRO A 129 6.78 52.64 -6.51
N LEU A 130 7.47 52.88 -5.39
CA LEU A 130 8.78 52.30 -5.12
C LEU A 130 8.61 50.99 -4.35
N ILE A 131 9.05 49.87 -4.93
CA ILE A 131 9.01 48.54 -4.33
C ILE A 131 10.36 48.25 -3.68
N SER A 132 10.34 47.80 -2.43
CA SER A 132 11.54 47.42 -1.70
C SER A 132 12.25 46.22 -2.37
N SER A 133 13.58 46.27 -2.40
CA SER A 133 14.43 45.29 -3.10
C SER A 133 15.15 44.30 -2.19
N HIS A 134 14.93 44.39 -0.88
CA HIS A 134 15.71 43.63 0.10
C HIS A 134 15.17 42.22 0.36
N CYS A 135 14.01 41.85 -0.20
CA CYS A 135 13.50 40.47 -0.20
C CYS A 135 13.86 39.81 -1.54
N PRO A 136 14.86 38.91 -1.60
CA PRO A 136 15.32 38.37 -2.89
C PRO A 136 14.23 37.57 -3.62
N ALA A 137 13.31 36.96 -2.89
CA ALA A 137 12.18 36.24 -3.49
C ALA A 137 11.18 37.17 -4.20
N VAL A 138 11.01 38.41 -3.72
CA VAL A 138 10.16 39.42 -4.37
C VAL A 138 10.87 39.97 -5.61
N VAL A 139 12.19 40.21 -5.53
CA VAL A 139 13.00 40.61 -6.69
C VAL A 139 12.93 39.55 -7.79
N ASP A 140 13.21 38.27 -7.48
CA ASP A 140 13.11 37.18 -8.46
C ASP A 140 11.67 36.98 -8.97
N LEU A 141 10.65 37.27 -8.16
CA LEU A 141 9.25 37.25 -8.60
C LEU A 141 8.99 38.30 -9.68
N ILE A 142 9.48 39.52 -9.49
CA ILE A 142 9.35 40.61 -10.46
C ILE A 142 10.16 40.32 -11.72
N GLU A 143 11.45 39.99 -11.57
CA GLU A 143 12.34 39.72 -12.71
C GLU A 143 11.85 38.58 -13.62
N ARG A 144 11.17 37.56 -13.06
CA ARG A 144 10.79 36.35 -13.80
C ARG A 144 9.32 36.30 -14.20
N HIS A 145 8.43 36.96 -13.47
CA HIS A 145 6.97 36.83 -13.66
C HIS A 145 6.24 38.16 -13.86
N TYR A 146 6.83 39.30 -13.45
CA TYR A 146 6.21 40.63 -13.60
C TYR A 146 7.23 41.67 -14.10
N PRO A 147 7.88 41.45 -15.26
CA PRO A 147 8.96 42.32 -15.74
C PRO A 147 8.52 43.79 -15.97
N GLN A 148 7.23 44.04 -16.15
CA GLN A 148 6.68 45.40 -16.21
C GLN A 148 6.86 46.22 -14.92
N LEU A 149 7.07 45.55 -13.78
CA LEU A 149 7.35 46.19 -12.48
C LEU A 149 8.85 46.36 -12.21
N LEU A 150 9.75 45.95 -13.12
CA LEU A 150 11.20 46.18 -12.97
C LEU A 150 11.53 47.65 -12.65
N PRO A 151 10.94 48.66 -13.31
CA PRO A 151 11.26 50.06 -13.02
C PRO A 151 10.76 50.55 -11.66
N ASN A 152 9.90 49.78 -10.98
CA ASN A 152 9.39 50.08 -9.65
C ASN A 152 10.30 49.55 -8.55
N LEU A 153 11.20 48.60 -8.83
CA LEU A 153 12.15 48.11 -7.84
C LEU A 153 13.14 49.22 -7.46
N ALA A 154 13.42 49.35 -6.16
CA ALA A 154 14.47 50.24 -5.69
C ALA A 154 15.85 49.75 -6.16
N ASP A 155 16.64 50.60 -6.80
CA ASP A 155 18.00 50.29 -7.32
C ASP A 155 19.06 50.21 -6.21
N ILE A 156 18.74 49.49 -5.14
CA ILE A 156 19.51 49.39 -3.90
C ILE A 156 19.72 47.92 -3.57
N VAL A 157 20.92 47.55 -3.12
CA VAL A 157 21.23 46.17 -2.70
C VAL A 157 20.50 45.75 -1.42
N SER A 158 20.39 44.44 -1.17
CA SER A 158 19.89 43.93 0.11
C SER A 158 20.90 44.19 1.25
N PRO A 159 20.46 44.23 2.53
CA PRO A 159 21.36 44.38 3.68
C PRO A 159 22.49 43.35 3.72
N MET A 160 22.25 42.13 3.22
CA MET A 160 23.25 41.09 3.10
C MET A 160 24.38 41.52 2.16
N ILE A 161 24.02 41.97 0.96
CA ILE A 161 25.00 42.40 -0.05
C ILE A 161 25.70 43.69 0.39
N ALA A 162 24.99 44.62 1.03
CA ALA A 162 25.57 45.82 1.63
C ALA A 162 26.67 45.46 2.64
N MET A 163 26.42 44.50 3.55
CA MET A 163 27.44 44.03 4.50
C MET A 163 28.63 43.37 3.80
N GLY A 164 28.39 42.54 2.79
CA GLY A 164 29.46 41.91 2.03
C GLY A 164 30.38 42.92 1.36
N ARG A 165 29.80 43.92 0.68
CA ARG A 165 30.54 45.02 0.05
C ARG A 165 31.28 45.86 1.09
N PHE A 166 30.67 46.16 2.23
CA PHE A 166 31.29 46.95 3.30
C PHE A 166 32.50 46.24 3.92
N ILE A 167 32.34 44.96 4.28
CA ILE A 167 33.43 44.18 4.88
C ILE A 167 34.61 44.06 3.91
N LYS A 168 34.37 43.80 2.62
CA LYS A 168 35.43 43.71 1.61
C LYS A 168 36.04 45.06 1.25
N HIS A 169 35.28 46.15 1.37
CA HIS A 169 35.80 47.50 1.22
C HIS A 169 36.80 47.83 2.32
N VAL A 170 36.50 47.47 3.57
CA VAL A 170 37.34 47.78 4.74
C VAL A 170 38.50 46.80 4.91
N LEU A 171 38.27 45.50 4.77
CA LEU A 171 39.29 44.45 5.00
C LEU A 171 40.02 44.01 3.73
N GLY A 172 39.64 44.55 2.57
CA GLY A 172 40.19 44.18 1.27
C GLY A 172 39.45 43.01 0.59
N PRO A 173 39.60 42.88 -0.75
CA PRO A 173 38.81 42.00 -1.59
C PRO A 173 39.07 40.50 -1.38
N ASP A 174 40.23 40.14 -0.83
CA ASP A 174 40.61 38.75 -0.54
C ASP A 174 39.86 38.15 0.65
N THR A 175 39.22 39.00 1.46
CA THR A 175 38.43 38.58 2.61
C THR A 175 37.22 37.77 2.18
N LYS A 176 37.02 36.63 2.84
CA LYS A 176 35.90 35.72 2.57
C LYS A 176 34.75 36.02 3.52
N VAL A 177 33.56 36.24 2.98
CA VAL A 177 32.37 36.59 3.77
C VAL A 177 31.35 35.45 3.72
N VAL A 178 31.00 34.92 4.89
CA VAL A 178 29.97 33.89 5.07
C VAL A 178 28.76 34.52 5.74
N TYR A 179 27.64 34.57 5.01
CA TYR A 179 26.38 35.10 5.53
C TYR A 179 25.48 33.98 6.04
N ALA A 180 24.88 34.16 7.21
CA ALA A 180 24.02 33.19 7.85
C ALA A 180 22.59 33.71 7.97
N SER A 181 21.58 32.97 7.50
CA SER A 181 20.19 33.41 7.63
C SER A 181 19.15 32.28 7.62
N THR A 182 17.87 32.61 7.79
CA THR A 182 16.74 31.72 7.50
C THR A 182 16.35 31.68 6.02
N CYS A 183 16.90 32.59 5.20
CA CYS A 183 16.46 32.83 3.83
C CYS A 183 17.24 31.97 2.82
N ILE A 184 16.51 31.23 1.97
CA ILE A 184 17.12 30.45 0.89
C ILE A 184 17.29 31.30 -0.37
N ALA A 185 16.40 32.26 -0.60
CA ALA A 185 16.51 33.18 -1.73
C ALA A 185 17.82 33.99 -1.68
N ALA A 186 18.42 34.18 -0.51
CA ALA A 186 19.77 34.73 -0.36
C ALA A 186 20.85 33.91 -1.12
N LYS A 187 20.72 32.57 -1.18
CA LYS A 187 21.62 31.72 -1.99
C LYS A 187 21.45 31.94 -3.50
N PHE A 188 20.29 32.46 -3.95
CA PHE A 188 20.07 32.88 -5.34
C PHE A 188 20.67 34.27 -5.58
N GLU A 189 20.48 35.19 -4.63
CA GLU A 189 20.95 36.58 -4.75
C GLU A 189 22.46 36.70 -4.95
N ILE A 190 23.27 35.93 -4.20
CA ILE A 190 24.74 35.96 -4.33
C ILE A 190 25.25 35.48 -5.71
N GLN A 191 24.38 34.85 -6.50
CA GLN A 191 24.71 34.39 -7.85
C GLN A 191 24.27 35.38 -8.93
N SER A 192 23.58 36.46 -8.55
CA SER A 192 23.12 37.49 -9.48
C SER A 192 24.27 38.46 -9.81
N GLY A 193 24.45 38.77 -11.10
CA GLY A 193 25.63 39.45 -11.66
C GLY A 193 26.25 40.54 -10.78
N GLU A 194 25.54 41.64 -10.54
CA GLU A 194 26.08 42.77 -9.77
C GLU A 194 26.25 42.52 -8.25
N SER A 195 25.63 41.46 -7.73
CA SER A 195 25.79 41.03 -6.34
C SER A 195 26.88 39.97 -6.17
N ALA A 196 27.40 39.43 -7.28
CA ALA A 196 28.42 38.39 -7.26
C ALA A 196 29.72 38.93 -6.64
N GLY A 197 30.34 38.10 -5.79
CA GLY A 197 31.60 38.44 -5.13
C GLY A 197 31.45 39.26 -3.84
N ALA A 198 30.27 39.82 -3.53
CA ALA A 198 30.05 40.49 -2.23
C ALA A 198 30.01 39.50 -1.06
N ILE A 199 29.37 38.34 -1.25
CA ILE A 199 29.27 37.25 -0.27
C ILE A 199 29.77 35.96 -0.93
N ASP A 200 30.66 35.24 -0.26
CA ASP A 200 31.27 34.02 -0.79
C ASP A 200 30.40 32.78 -0.53
N VAL A 201 29.78 32.69 0.66
CA VAL A 201 28.88 31.57 1.01
C VAL A 201 27.68 32.07 1.81
N VAL A 202 26.50 31.51 1.51
CA VAL A 202 25.30 31.67 2.35
C VAL A 202 24.97 30.34 3.02
N LEU A 203 24.91 30.36 4.36
CA LEU A 203 24.47 29.27 5.22
C LEU A 203 23.10 29.55 5.81
N THR A 204 22.34 28.48 6.00
CA THR A 204 21.18 28.50 6.88
C THR A 204 21.60 28.37 8.34
N TYR A 205 20.80 28.90 9.27
CA TYR A 205 21.10 28.68 10.69
C TYR A 205 21.08 27.20 11.11
N GLN A 206 20.34 26.35 10.38
CA GLN A 206 20.39 24.90 10.56
C GLN A 206 21.74 24.30 10.15
N GLU A 207 22.36 24.80 9.07
CA GLU A 207 23.72 24.41 8.67
C GLU A 207 24.74 24.81 9.75
N ILE A 208 24.61 26.00 10.36
CA ILE A 208 25.46 26.41 11.49
C ILE A 208 25.33 25.46 12.69
N ASN A 209 24.10 25.13 13.09
CA ASN A 209 23.87 24.18 14.18
C ASN A 209 24.48 22.80 13.90
N LYS A 210 24.46 22.35 12.63
CA LYS A 210 25.13 21.11 12.22
C LYS A 210 26.65 21.25 12.28
N LEU A 211 27.22 22.39 11.88
CA LEU A 211 28.65 22.67 12.00
C LEU A 211 29.11 22.61 13.46
N PHE A 212 28.41 23.26 14.39
CA PHE A 212 28.72 23.18 15.82
C PHE A 212 28.74 21.74 16.32
N LYS A 213 27.70 20.96 16.00
CA LYS A 213 27.62 19.54 16.37
C LYS A 213 28.75 18.72 15.78
N SER A 214 29.09 18.94 14.51
CA SER A 214 30.17 18.19 13.82
C SER A 214 31.55 18.42 14.45
N ARG A 215 31.76 19.57 15.10
CA ARG A 215 32.99 19.91 15.82
C ARG A 215 32.91 19.73 17.34
N GLY A 216 31.80 19.18 17.85
CA GLY A 216 31.60 19.02 19.29
C GLY A 216 31.52 20.34 20.08
N ILE A 217 31.18 21.45 19.43
CA ILE A 217 31.09 22.77 20.06
C ILE A 217 29.66 22.95 20.58
N ASN A 218 29.52 23.29 21.86
CA ASN A 218 28.26 23.74 22.44
C ASN A 218 28.34 25.24 22.79
N PRO A 219 27.81 26.14 21.95
CA PRO A 219 27.91 27.58 22.21
C PRO A 219 27.32 28.01 23.56
N ALA A 220 26.26 27.34 24.03
CA ALA A 220 25.58 27.68 25.28
C ALA A 220 26.43 27.46 26.55
N THR A 221 27.56 26.74 26.45
CA THR A 221 28.50 26.53 27.56
C THR A 221 29.76 27.39 27.46
N LEU A 222 29.90 28.18 26.39
CA LEU A 222 31.04 29.08 26.23
C LEU A 222 30.82 30.38 27.02
N GLY A 223 31.92 31.09 27.28
CA GLY A 223 31.85 32.48 27.73
C GLY A 223 31.32 33.41 26.63
N GLU A 224 30.97 34.64 26.99
CA GLU A 224 30.52 35.63 26.01
C GLU A 224 31.69 36.27 25.26
N ALA A 225 31.50 36.53 23.97
CA ALA A 225 32.40 37.33 23.15
C ALA A 225 31.64 38.46 22.47
N SER A 226 32.34 39.58 22.25
CA SER A 226 31.78 40.74 21.57
C SER A 226 31.73 40.57 20.05
N PHE A 227 30.73 41.20 19.44
CA PHE A 227 30.70 41.45 18.00
C PHE A 227 31.86 42.36 17.60
N ASP A 228 32.46 42.06 16.45
CA ASP A 228 33.64 42.78 15.91
C ASP A 228 33.24 43.99 15.06
N GLY A 229 31.99 44.03 14.58
CA GLY A 229 31.44 45.11 13.75
C GLY A 229 30.90 46.30 14.53
N LEU A 230 30.28 47.23 13.81
CA LEU A 230 29.61 48.42 14.38
C LEU A 230 28.21 48.09 14.91
N ASP A 231 27.76 48.84 15.92
CA ASP A 231 26.42 48.68 16.49
C ASP A 231 25.34 49.11 15.47
N PRO A 232 24.42 48.21 15.07
CA PRO A 232 23.37 48.52 14.12
C PRO A 232 22.20 49.33 14.67
N GLY A 233 22.06 49.51 15.99
CA GLY A 233 20.98 50.27 16.61
C GLY A 233 19.58 49.85 16.10
N ALA A 234 18.85 50.82 15.54
CA ALA A 234 17.49 50.61 15.02
C ALA A 234 17.41 49.56 13.88
N GLY A 235 18.52 49.29 13.19
CA GLY A 235 18.60 48.26 12.13
C GLY A 235 18.14 46.87 12.59
N ARG A 236 18.20 46.57 13.89
CA ARG A 236 17.73 45.30 14.47
C ARG A 236 16.24 45.04 14.25
N LEU A 237 15.44 46.09 14.09
CA LEU A 237 14.00 45.98 13.85
C LEU A 237 13.66 45.62 12.39
N PHE A 238 14.62 45.69 11.47
CA PHE A 238 14.41 45.49 10.03
C PHE A 238 13.73 44.17 9.67
N THR A 239 13.94 43.10 10.45
CA THR A 239 13.34 41.78 10.17
C THR A 239 11.85 41.71 10.47
N LEU A 240 11.31 42.68 11.20
CA LEU A 240 9.91 42.77 11.57
C LEU A 240 9.12 43.48 10.46
N THR A 241 7.87 43.08 10.27
CA THR A 241 6.93 43.84 9.42
C THR A 241 6.68 45.22 10.01
N GLY A 242 6.74 46.25 9.17
CA GLY A 242 6.81 47.66 9.58
C GLY A 242 8.16 48.10 10.15
N GLY A 243 9.15 47.21 10.20
CA GLY A 243 10.50 47.52 10.68
C GLY A 243 11.34 48.28 9.66
N SER A 244 11.18 48.00 8.36
CA SER A 244 11.94 48.70 7.32
C SER A 244 11.58 50.19 7.21
N PRO A 245 10.29 50.61 7.21
CA PRO A 245 9.96 52.04 7.25
C PRO A 245 10.59 52.76 8.45
N LYS A 246 10.55 52.12 9.63
CA LYS A 246 11.16 52.68 10.84
C LYS A 246 12.68 52.84 10.74
N VAL A 247 13.39 51.90 10.13
CA VAL A 247 14.84 52.00 9.86
C VAL A 247 15.14 53.09 8.84
N PHE A 248 14.26 53.28 7.87
CA PHE A 248 14.40 54.30 6.83
C PHE A 248 13.92 55.69 7.28
N GLY A 249 13.43 55.83 8.52
CA GLY A 249 12.92 57.09 9.06
C GLY A 249 11.62 57.55 8.40
N LEU A 250 10.79 56.61 7.95
CA LEU A 250 9.46 56.88 7.41
C LEU A 250 8.43 56.79 8.53
N GLU A 251 7.63 57.85 8.68
CA GLU A 251 6.48 57.86 9.58
C GLU A 251 5.31 57.16 8.91
N THR A 252 4.71 56.20 9.61
CA THR A 252 3.58 55.41 9.12
C THR A 252 2.72 54.98 10.31
N ASP A 253 1.41 54.86 10.08
CA ASP A 253 0.45 54.35 11.05
C ASP A 253 -0.46 53.27 10.41
N PHE A 254 -1.47 52.80 11.15
CA PHE A 254 -2.35 51.72 10.65
C PHE A 254 -3.40 52.18 9.63
N LEU A 255 -3.55 53.49 9.43
CA LEU A 255 -4.45 54.11 8.45
C LEU A 255 -3.71 54.54 7.17
N ASP A 256 -2.38 54.47 7.17
CA ASP A 256 -1.53 54.80 6.04
C ASP A 256 -1.84 53.92 4.82
N THR A 257 -2.08 54.58 3.69
CA THR A 257 -2.34 53.94 2.39
C THR A 257 -1.21 54.19 1.39
N GLU A 258 -0.25 55.05 1.73
CA GLU A 258 0.89 55.43 0.90
C GLU A 258 2.11 54.56 1.17
N ILE A 259 2.25 54.03 2.39
CA ILE A 259 3.29 53.07 2.76
C ILE A 259 2.66 51.70 3.01
N VAL A 260 2.77 50.81 2.03
CA VAL A 260 2.21 49.46 2.11
C VAL A 260 3.27 48.49 2.59
N CYS A 261 3.15 48.01 3.83
CA CYS A 261 3.97 46.92 4.36
C CYS A 261 3.18 45.62 4.40
N SER A 262 3.65 44.58 3.73
CA SER A 262 2.96 43.30 3.70
C SER A 262 3.92 42.11 3.79
N GLU A 263 3.40 41.03 4.37
CA GLU A 263 4.11 39.77 4.51
C GLU A 263 3.24 38.58 4.09
N GLY A 264 3.90 37.49 3.72
CA GLY A 264 3.26 36.25 3.30
C GLY A 264 2.97 36.17 1.81
N GLU A 265 2.78 34.94 1.35
CA GLU A 265 2.65 34.65 -0.09
C GLU A 265 1.42 35.31 -0.70
N SER A 266 0.24 35.10 -0.10
CA SER A 266 -1.02 35.52 -0.69
C SER A 266 -1.07 37.04 -0.83
N HIS A 267 -0.80 37.77 0.26
CA HIS A 267 -0.83 39.23 0.24
C HIS A 267 0.24 39.82 -0.69
N THR A 268 1.46 39.26 -0.67
CA THR A 268 2.53 39.70 -1.59
C THR A 268 2.10 39.53 -3.06
N LEU A 269 1.53 38.38 -3.42
CA LEU A 269 1.08 38.12 -4.79
C LEU A 269 -0.09 39.03 -5.19
N ASP A 270 -1.03 39.30 -4.30
CA ASP A 270 -2.18 40.16 -4.59
C ASP A 270 -1.74 41.62 -4.80
N ILE A 271 -0.88 42.15 -3.93
CA ILE A 271 -0.32 43.49 -4.09
C ILE A 271 0.49 43.61 -5.38
N ILE A 272 1.34 42.63 -5.71
CA ILE A 272 2.10 42.62 -6.97
C ILE A 272 1.17 42.60 -8.18
N ARG A 273 0.08 41.82 -8.15
CA ARG A 273 -0.92 41.80 -9.23
C ARG A 273 -1.65 43.13 -9.36
N ASP A 274 -2.00 43.76 -8.25
CA ASP A 274 -2.70 45.05 -8.22
C ASP A 274 -1.80 46.17 -8.74
N LEU A 275 -0.53 46.21 -8.31
CA LEU A 275 0.48 47.13 -8.85
C LEU A 275 0.69 46.91 -10.36
N ALA A 276 0.87 45.66 -10.78
CA ALA A 276 1.07 45.30 -12.18
C ALA A 276 -0.13 45.66 -13.07
N ALA A 277 -1.34 45.67 -12.50
CA ALA A 277 -2.57 46.06 -13.19
C ALA A 277 -2.88 47.56 -13.06
N GLY A 278 -2.09 48.32 -12.31
CA GLY A 278 -2.33 49.75 -12.04
C GLY A 278 -3.56 50.03 -11.17
N ARG A 279 -4.03 49.05 -10.39
CA ARG A 279 -5.18 49.21 -9.47
C ARG A 279 -4.85 50.02 -8.22
N ILE A 280 -3.57 50.00 -7.81
CA ILE A 280 -3.05 50.74 -6.66
C ILE A 280 -1.74 51.44 -7.06
N ALA A 281 -1.46 52.58 -6.43
CA ALA A 281 -0.25 53.36 -6.69
C ALA A 281 0.33 54.02 -5.41
N PRO A 282 0.61 53.24 -4.35
CA PRO A 282 1.21 53.78 -3.12
C PRO A 282 2.62 54.33 -3.40
N SER A 283 3.06 55.32 -2.62
CA SER A 283 4.44 55.84 -2.70
C SER A 283 5.52 54.77 -2.45
N PHE A 284 5.32 53.90 -1.46
CA PHE A 284 6.28 52.87 -1.06
C PHE A 284 5.61 51.53 -0.76
N VAL A 285 6.24 50.44 -1.19
CA VAL A 285 5.75 49.08 -0.99
C VAL A 285 6.88 48.21 -0.43
N ASP A 286 6.76 47.81 0.83
CA ASP A 286 7.64 46.83 1.47
C ASP A 286 7.00 45.44 1.49
N LEU A 287 7.53 44.50 0.71
CA LEU A 287 6.99 43.16 0.58
C LEU A 287 7.96 42.09 1.09
N ARG A 288 7.44 41.19 1.93
CA ARG A 288 8.15 40.01 2.43
C ARG A 288 7.39 38.75 2.07
N PHE A 289 7.99 37.88 1.26
CA PHE A 289 7.28 36.69 0.77
C PHE A 289 6.89 35.66 1.87
N CYS A 290 7.50 35.72 3.05
CA CYS A 290 7.26 34.77 4.15
C CYS A 290 6.21 35.32 5.14
N ASP A 291 5.32 34.48 5.66
CA ASP A 291 4.14 34.87 6.46
C ASP A 291 4.44 35.51 7.84
N GLY A 292 5.72 35.71 8.20
CA GLY A 292 6.15 36.34 9.45
C GLY A 292 7.46 37.10 9.28
N GLY A 293 7.61 37.72 8.11
CA GLY A 293 8.79 38.43 7.69
C GLY A 293 10.01 37.52 7.56
N CYS A 294 11.20 38.11 7.70
CA CYS A 294 12.45 37.36 7.58
C CYS A 294 12.70 36.38 8.74
N MET A 295 11.99 36.50 9.87
CA MET A 295 12.11 35.56 11.00
C MET A 295 11.49 34.20 10.70
N ASP A 296 10.44 34.18 9.89
CA ASP A 296 9.70 32.98 9.51
C ASP A 296 10.09 32.48 8.10
N GLY A 297 11.34 32.70 7.70
CA GLY A 297 11.91 32.17 6.47
C GLY A 297 11.91 30.63 6.37
N PRO A 298 12.24 30.05 5.21
CA PRO A 298 12.09 28.61 4.95
C PRO A 298 12.89 27.70 5.91
N ALA A 299 14.05 28.18 6.39
CA ALA A 299 14.92 27.46 7.33
C ALA A 299 14.74 27.89 8.80
N ARG A 300 13.59 28.48 9.16
CA ARG A 300 13.25 28.93 10.52
C ARG A 300 13.25 27.80 11.56
N ASP A 301 13.36 28.18 12.84
CA ASP A 301 12.98 27.30 13.95
C ASP A 301 11.46 27.12 13.95
N ARG A 302 11.00 25.86 14.04
CA ARG A 302 9.58 25.50 14.05
C ARG A 302 9.02 25.32 15.46
N LYS A 303 9.86 25.36 16.51
CA LYS A 303 9.44 25.17 17.90
C LYS A 303 8.71 26.39 18.47
N LEU A 304 9.09 27.59 18.03
CA LEU A 304 8.53 28.85 18.50
C LEU A 304 7.43 29.35 17.56
N ASN A 305 6.37 29.92 18.13
CA ASN A 305 5.35 30.63 17.37
C ASN A 305 5.84 32.03 16.93
N HIS A 306 5.10 32.64 16.00
CA HIS A 306 5.44 33.94 15.43
C HIS A 306 5.58 35.06 16.48
N PHE A 307 4.59 35.19 17.37
CA PHE A 307 4.57 36.25 18.38
C PHE A 307 5.76 36.17 19.33
N TYR A 308 6.14 34.97 19.77
CA TYR A 308 7.28 34.77 20.65
C TYR A 308 8.61 35.16 19.95
N LYS A 309 8.78 34.80 18.67
CA LYS A 309 9.93 35.24 17.87
C LYS A 309 10.02 36.76 17.75
N ARG A 310 8.89 37.42 17.51
CA ARG A 310 8.81 38.89 17.48
C ARG A 310 9.28 39.48 18.82
N LYS A 311 8.81 38.93 19.95
CA LYS A 311 9.24 39.37 21.28
C LYS A 311 10.76 39.23 21.47
N LEU A 312 11.37 38.14 21.02
CA LEU A 312 12.83 37.95 21.08
C LEU A 312 13.59 39.03 20.32
N ILE A 313 13.16 39.38 19.10
CA ILE A 313 13.79 40.45 18.31
C ILE A 313 13.60 41.82 18.99
N VAL A 314 12.40 42.12 19.49
CA VAL A 314 12.14 43.40 20.17
C VAL A 314 13.02 43.53 21.42
N ASN A 315 13.05 42.50 22.27
CA ASN A 315 13.90 42.50 23.47
C ASN A 315 15.39 42.62 23.09
N TYR A 316 15.81 41.93 22.02
CA TYR A 316 17.17 42.03 21.51
C TYR A 316 17.51 43.46 21.06
N SER A 317 16.56 44.16 20.43
CA SER A 317 16.76 45.53 19.95
C SER A 317 16.92 46.56 21.07
N THR A 318 16.36 46.30 22.25
CA THR A 318 16.39 47.23 23.40
C THR A 318 17.51 46.95 24.39
N ASN A 319 18.10 45.75 24.36
CA ASN A 319 19.13 45.36 25.31
C ASN A 319 20.49 45.96 24.93
N ALA A 320 21.24 46.41 25.94
CA ALA A 320 22.65 46.76 25.77
C ALA A 320 23.46 45.47 25.49
N LEU A 321 24.27 45.51 24.44
CA LEU A 321 25.08 44.37 24.00
C LEU A 321 26.55 44.76 23.97
N PRO A 322 27.47 43.85 24.31
CA PRO A 322 28.89 44.14 24.30
C PRO A 322 29.41 44.17 22.85
N TYR A 323 29.44 45.36 22.25
CA TYR A 323 30.10 45.62 20.97
C TYR A 323 31.54 46.10 21.22
N GLN A 324 32.51 45.48 20.54
CA GLN A 324 33.89 45.94 20.55
C GLN A 324 34.33 46.11 19.10
N ALA A 325 33.74 47.10 18.43
CA ALA A 325 34.04 47.40 17.04
C ALA A 325 35.56 47.60 16.85
N THR A 326 36.15 46.86 15.93
CA THR A 326 37.58 46.99 15.58
C THR A 326 37.86 48.36 14.97
N GLU A 327 39.10 48.85 15.11
CA GLU A 327 39.45 50.23 14.75
C GLU A 327 39.20 50.54 13.27
N HIS A 328 39.51 49.59 12.37
CA HIS A 328 39.34 49.77 10.93
C HIS A 328 37.88 49.99 10.49
N TYR A 329 36.88 49.54 11.27
CA TYR A 329 35.48 49.85 10.97
C TYR A 329 35.06 51.22 11.50
N ARG A 330 35.66 51.69 12.59
CA ARG A 330 35.38 53.03 13.14
C ARG A 330 35.99 54.13 12.28
N SER A 331 37.13 53.86 11.66
CA SER A 331 37.86 54.77 10.80
C SER A 331 37.48 54.68 9.31
N ALA A 332 36.42 53.94 8.97
CA ALA A 332 35.99 53.78 7.58
C ALA A 332 35.20 55.01 7.11
N ASP A 333 35.83 55.87 6.29
CA ASP A 333 35.29 57.18 5.91
C ASP A 333 34.23 57.16 4.79
N ALA A 334 34.14 56.09 3.98
CA ALA A 334 33.21 56.01 2.86
C ALA A 334 32.43 54.69 2.81
N LEU A 335 31.13 54.78 2.51
CA LEU A 335 30.31 53.61 2.18
C LEU A 335 30.68 53.09 0.79
N PRO A 336 30.68 51.77 0.57
CA PRO A 336 30.86 51.20 -0.77
C PRO A 336 29.68 51.54 -1.67
N ASP A 337 29.79 51.27 -2.98
CA ASP A 337 28.63 51.38 -3.88
C ASP A 337 27.50 50.43 -3.40
N LEU A 338 26.32 50.98 -3.13
CA LEU A 338 25.14 50.24 -2.67
C LEU A 338 24.07 50.09 -3.78
N ARG A 339 24.37 50.51 -5.01
CA ARG A 339 23.43 50.42 -6.13
C ARG A 339 23.35 49.00 -6.69
N ARG A 340 22.22 48.72 -7.33
CA ARG A 340 21.92 47.47 -8.03
C ARG A 340 20.99 47.75 -9.21
N SER A 341 21.18 47.03 -10.31
CA SER A 341 20.26 46.94 -11.44
C SER A 341 19.58 45.57 -11.52
N TYR A 342 18.47 45.53 -12.26
CA TYR A 342 17.64 44.34 -12.46
C TYR A 342 17.50 44.03 -13.94
N ALA A 343 17.29 42.75 -14.27
CA ALA A 343 17.12 42.31 -15.64
C ALA A 343 15.81 41.54 -15.83
N ASP A 344 15.20 41.67 -17.00
CA ASP A 344 14.09 40.80 -17.40
C ASP A 344 14.61 39.37 -17.58
N LYS A 345 14.24 38.50 -16.64
CA LYS A 345 14.54 37.06 -16.64
C LYS A 345 13.30 36.25 -17.02
N SER A 346 12.23 36.89 -17.47
CA SER A 346 10.98 36.23 -17.79
C SER A 346 11.15 35.30 -18.99
N ARG A 347 10.66 34.07 -18.82
CA ARG A 347 10.61 33.06 -19.88
C ARG A 347 9.15 32.76 -20.16
N LYS A 348 8.63 33.34 -21.25
CA LYS A 348 7.25 33.09 -21.71
C LYS A 348 7.18 31.67 -22.27
N LEU A 349 6.34 30.86 -21.64
CA LEU A 349 5.96 29.55 -22.18
C LEU A 349 4.89 29.75 -23.24
N ALA A 350 4.81 28.83 -24.19
CA ALA A 350 3.75 28.85 -25.19
C ALA A 350 2.37 28.80 -24.50
N SER A 351 1.47 29.68 -24.94
CA SER A 351 0.08 29.69 -24.48
C SER A 351 -0.74 28.82 -25.43
N PRO A 352 -1.43 27.80 -24.93
CA PRO A 352 -2.25 26.94 -25.79
C PRO A 352 -3.47 27.68 -26.34
N GLY A 353 -3.88 27.31 -27.54
CA GLY A 353 -5.17 27.69 -28.10
C GLY A 353 -6.35 27.03 -27.36
N LYS A 354 -7.57 27.56 -27.54
CA LYS A 354 -8.79 26.98 -26.93
C LYS A 354 -8.99 25.51 -27.32
N ASP A 355 -8.69 25.17 -28.57
CA ASP A 355 -8.85 23.80 -29.08
C ASP A 355 -7.84 22.83 -28.45
N GLU A 356 -6.63 23.30 -28.13
CA GLU A 356 -5.60 22.47 -27.50
C GLU A 356 -5.95 22.15 -26.04
N ILE A 357 -6.43 23.17 -25.31
CA ILE A 357 -6.98 22.98 -23.97
C ILE A 357 -8.13 21.96 -24.03
N LYS A 358 -9.05 22.12 -25.00
CA LYS A 358 -10.17 21.19 -25.17
C LYS A 358 -9.71 19.76 -25.45
N ARG A 359 -8.71 19.56 -26.32
CA ARG A 359 -8.11 18.24 -26.59
C ARG A 359 -7.57 17.57 -25.32
N ILE A 360 -6.84 18.30 -24.48
CA ILE A 360 -6.28 17.77 -23.22
C ILE A 360 -7.37 17.52 -22.17
N LEU A 361 -8.39 18.37 -22.10
CA LEU A 361 -9.54 18.12 -21.22
C LEU A 361 -10.28 16.84 -21.65
N HIS A 362 -10.53 16.67 -22.94
CA HIS A 362 -11.15 15.46 -23.49
C HIS A 362 -10.32 14.20 -23.20
N SER A 363 -8.98 14.27 -23.29
CA SER A 363 -8.12 13.12 -22.95
C SER A 363 -8.16 12.74 -21.47
N THR A 364 -8.70 13.60 -20.61
CA THR A 364 -8.93 13.32 -19.18
C THR A 364 -10.42 13.16 -18.84
N ASN A 365 -11.22 12.73 -19.82
CA ASN A 365 -12.67 12.51 -19.74
C ASN A 365 -13.49 13.75 -19.32
N LYS A 366 -13.08 14.96 -19.74
CA LYS A 366 -13.83 16.20 -19.49
C LYS A 366 -14.34 16.76 -20.80
N PHE A 367 -15.62 16.59 -21.06
CA PHE A 367 -16.26 17.00 -22.31
C PHE A 367 -17.09 18.29 -22.14
N THR A 368 -17.54 18.54 -20.92
CA THR A 368 -18.37 19.67 -20.52
C THR A 368 -17.75 20.43 -19.35
N GLN A 369 -18.25 21.63 -19.08
CA GLN A 369 -17.82 22.41 -17.91
C GLN A 369 -18.18 21.71 -16.59
N GLY A 370 -19.24 20.91 -16.56
CA GLY A 370 -19.64 20.13 -15.38
C GLY A 370 -18.62 19.05 -14.99
N ASP A 371 -17.83 18.57 -15.96
CA ASP A 371 -16.78 17.55 -15.72
C ASP A 371 -15.51 18.17 -15.11
N GLU A 372 -15.36 19.50 -15.15
CA GLU A 372 -14.22 20.23 -14.61
C GLU A 372 -14.33 20.39 -13.08
N LEU A 373 -14.13 19.29 -12.35
CA LEU A 373 -14.30 19.23 -10.88
C LEU A 373 -13.41 20.22 -10.10
N ASN A 374 -12.31 20.68 -10.68
CA ASN A 374 -11.36 21.59 -10.04
C ASN A 374 -10.90 21.14 -8.64
N CYS A 375 -10.81 19.82 -8.42
CA CYS A 375 -10.53 19.20 -7.11
C CYS A 375 -9.09 19.42 -6.58
N ARG A 376 -8.20 20.03 -7.38
CA ARG A 376 -6.80 20.34 -7.04
C ARG A 376 -5.89 19.14 -6.75
N ALA A 377 -6.33 17.91 -7.03
CA ALA A 377 -5.53 16.70 -6.82
C ALA A 377 -4.21 16.70 -7.60
N CYS A 378 -4.23 17.17 -8.85
CA CYS A 378 -3.05 17.35 -9.72
C CYS A 378 -2.15 18.51 -9.27
N GLY A 379 -2.61 19.36 -8.36
CA GLY A 379 -1.85 20.48 -7.81
C GLY A 379 -2.00 21.83 -8.52
N TYR A 380 -2.91 21.91 -9.48
CA TYR A 380 -3.35 23.15 -10.12
C TYR A 380 -4.71 23.59 -9.59
N ASN A 381 -5.03 24.88 -9.67
CA ASN A 381 -6.26 25.42 -9.08
C ASN A 381 -7.50 25.09 -9.91
N SER A 382 -7.33 24.82 -11.20
CA SER A 382 -8.40 24.39 -12.10
C SER A 382 -7.94 23.31 -13.08
N CYS A 383 -8.89 22.55 -13.64
CA CYS A 383 -8.64 21.58 -14.70
C CYS A 383 -8.03 22.25 -15.95
N ARG A 384 -8.43 23.50 -16.25
CA ARG A 384 -7.86 24.30 -17.34
C ARG A 384 -6.42 24.69 -17.09
N GLU A 385 -6.08 25.12 -15.87
CA GLU A 385 -4.69 25.43 -15.51
C GLU A 385 -3.81 24.18 -15.60
N HIS A 386 -4.32 23.02 -15.19
CA HIS A 386 -3.62 21.73 -15.40
C HIS A 386 -3.44 21.43 -16.89
N ALA A 387 -4.47 21.61 -17.73
CA ALA A 387 -4.36 21.40 -19.17
C ALA A 387 -3.32 22.33 -19.83
N VAL A 388 -3.26 23.60 -19.40
CA VAL A 388 -2.23 24.55 -19.83
C VAL A 388 -0.84 24.05 -19.44
N ALA A 389 -0.68 23.57 -18.20
CA ALA A 389 0.59 23.04 -17.73
C ALA A 389 1.01 21.75 -18.47
N VAL A 390 0.06 20.89 -18.84
CA VAL A 390 0.32 19.70 -19.67
C VAL A 390 0.81 20.12 -21.05
N PHE A 391 0.14 21.08 -21.70
CA PHE A 391 0.58 21.62 -22.99
C PHE A 391 2.00 22.20 -22.93
N GLN A 392 2.31 22.91 -21.85
CA GLN A 392 3.62 23.51 -21.63
C GLN A 392 4.71 22.50 -21.25
N GLY A 393 4.39 21.20 -21.15
CA GLY A 393 5.32 20.16 -20.73
C GLY A 393 5.75 20.28 -19.26
N LEU A 394 4.94 20.95 -18.43
CA LEU A 394 5.19 21.09 -16.99
C LEU A 394 4.50 20.01 -16.15
N ALA A 395 3.41 19.45 -16.67
CA ALA A 395 2.58 18.47 -16.00
C ALA A 395 2.31 17.27 -16.90
N ASP A 396 1.97 16.14 -16.29
CA ASP A 396 1.51 14.94 -16.98
C ASP A 396 -0.02 14.83 -16.91
N ILE A 397 -0.62 14.19 -17.93
CA ILE A 397 -2.04 13.83 -17.98
C ILE A 397 -2.38 12.87 -16.84
N GLU A 398 -1.46 11.96 -16.52
CA GLU A 398 -1.56 10.99 -15.41
C GLU A 398 -1.61 11.66 -14.03
N MET A 399 -1.45 12.98 -13.92
CA MET A 399 -1.67 13.69 -12.66
C MET A 399 -3.17 13.86 -12.33
N CYS A 400 -4.07 13.58 -13.27
CA CYS A 400 -5.51 13.71 -13.08
C CYS A 400 -6.11 12.52 -12.30
N LEU A 401 -6.14 12.64 -10.96
CA LEU A 401 -6.64 11.57 -10.08
C LEU A 401 -8.04 11.02 -10.45
N PRO A 402 -9.08 11.84 -10.69
CA PRO A 402 -10.40 11.31 -11.05
C PRO A 402 -10.39 10.47 -12.33
N HIS A 403 -9.62 10.89 -13.34
CA HIS A 403 -9.47 10.17 -14.60
C HIS A 403 -8.79 8.82 -14.39
N ASN A 404 -7.68 8.78 -13.65
CA ASN A 404 -6.98 7.52 -13.37
C ASN A 404 -7.83 6.54 -12.55
N LEU A 405 -8.62 7.04 -11.59
CA LEU A 405 -9.52 6.19 -10.81
C LEU A 405 -10.58 5.56 -11.70
N GLN A 406 -11.16 6.32 -12.62
CA GLN A 406 -12.12 5.80 -13.59
C GLN A 406 -11.48 4.75 -14.51
N GLN A 407 -10.31 5.04 -15.07
CA GLN A 407 -9.56 4.08 -15.89
C GLN A 407 -9.27 2.78 -15.13
N THR A 408 -8.84 2.88 -13.87
CA THR A 408 -8.56 1.71 -13.03
C THR A 408 -9.81 0.83 -12.84
N VAL A 409 -10.98 1.45 -12.68
CA VAL A 409 -12.25 0.72 -12.56
C VAL A 409 -12.62 0.03 -13.87
N GLU A 410 -12.47 0.71 -15.00
CA GLU A 410 -12.73 0.16 -16.34
C GLU A 410 -11.78 -1.00 -16.67
N ASP A 411 -10.48 -0.83 -16.42
CA ASP A 411 -9.45 -1.84 -16.64
C ASP A 411 -9.68 -3.07 -15.77
N ARG A 412 -10.06 -2.88 -14.50
CA ARG A 412 -10.45 -3.99 -13.62
C ARG A 412 -11.65 -4.74 -14.17
N GLY A 413 -12.65 -4.04 -14.71
CA GLY A 413 -13.80 -4.64 -15.37
C GLY A 413 -13.40 -5.53 -16.56
N ARG A 414 -12.52 -5.02 -17.43
CA ARG A 414 -11.99 -5.76 -18.59
C ARG A 414 -11.19 -6.98 -18.16
N LEU A 415 -10.33 -6.84 -17.14
CA LEU A 415 -9.53 -7.94 -16.62
C LEU A 415 -10.40 -9.06 -16.03
N MET A 416 -11.46 -8.72 -15.30
CA MET A 416 -12.41 -9.71 -14.79
C MET A 416 -13.13 -10.45 -15.93
N LEU A 417 -13.56 -9.74 -16.98
CA LEU A 417 -14.17 -10.37 -18.15
C LEU A 417 -13.20 -11.33 -18.85
N HIS A 418 -11.95 -10.92 -19.07
CA HIS A 418 -10.92 -11.79 -19.66
C HIS A 418 -10.65 -13.02 -18.79
N TYR A 419 -10.58 -12.85 -17.48
CA TYR A 419 -10.40 -13.97 -16.54
C TYR A 419 -11.55 -14.98 -16.64
N GLU A 420 -12.81 -14.52 -16.71
CA GLU A 420 -13.97 -15.41 -16.88
C GLU A 420 -13.95 -16.15 -18.21
N LEU A 421 -13.58 -15.48 -19.32
CA LEU A 421 -13.48 -16.10 -20.64
C LEU A 421 -12.37 -17.17 -20.67
N ILE A 422 -11.20 -16.86 -20.12
CA ILE A 422 -10.08 -17.81 -20.02
C ILE A 422 -10.47 -19.00 -19.15
N ARG A 423 -11.15 -18.77 -18.02
CA ARG A 423 -11.65 -19.83 -17.15
C ARG A 423 -12.62 -20.75 -17.88
N ARG A 424 -13.60 -20.20 -18.61
CA ARG A 424 -14.55 -21.00 -19.41
C ARG A 424 -13.85 -21.83 -20.49
N GLU A 425 -12.86 -21.26 -21.17
CA GLU A 425 -12.10 -22.00 -22.18
C GLU A 425 -11.23 -23.09 -21.54
N LEU A 426 -10.65 -22.83 -20.36
CA LEU A 426 -9.91 -23.83 -19.60
C LEU A 426 -10.82 -24.97 -19.14
N ASP A 427 -12.00 -24.66 -18.61
CA ASP A 427 -13.03 -25.63 -18.22
C ASP A 427 -13.50 -26.47 -19.43
N ARG A 428 -13.53 -25.88 -20.63
CA ARG A 428 -13.88 -26.56 -21.88
C ARG A 428 -12.75 -27.45 -22.43
N GLN A 429 -11.50 -27.00 -22.33
CA GLN A 429 -10.31 -27.73 -22.81
C GLN A 429 -9.88 -28.85 -21.87
N MET A 430 -10.11 -28.68 -20.56
CA MET A 430 -9.90 -29.69 -19.52
C MET A 430 -11.02 -30.73 -19.51
N GLY A 431 -11.38 -31.28 -20.68
CA GLY A 431 -12.45 -32.27 -20.85
C GLY A 431 -12.51 -33.27 -19.70
N GLU A 432 -13.50 -33.11 -18.82
CA GLU A 432 -13.65 -33.94 -17.63
C GLU A 432 -14.16 -35.34 -18.02
N ASP A 433 -13.68 -36.33 -17.28
CA ASP A 433 -13.81 -37.76 -17.59
C ASP A 433 -15.27 -38.15 -17.84
N PRO A 434 -15.56 -38.93 -18.91
CA PRO A 434 -16.90 -39.46 -19.14
C PRO A 434 -17.34 -40.34 -17.95
N ILE A 435 -18.65 -40.47 -17.73
CA ILE A 435 -19.19 -41.47 -16.80
C ILE A 435 -18.76 -42.85 -17.32
N VAL A 436 -17.92 -43.55 -16.56
CA VAL A 436 -17.34 -44.86 -16.93
C VAL A 436 -18.16 -45.99 -16.28
N GLY A 437 -18.52 -46.99 -17.08
CA GLY A 437 -19.17 -48.23 -16.64
C GLY A 437 -20.18 -48.72 -17.68
N ASP A 438 -20.17 -50.04 -17.91
CA ASP A 438 -21.10 -50.72 -18.83
C ASP A 438 -22.19 -51.51 -18.07
N ASP A 439 -22.24 -51.36 -16.75
CA ASP A 439 -23.24 -52.02 -15.89
C ASP A 439 -24.67 -51.51 -16.12
N SER A 440 -25.66 -52.38 -15.90
CA SER A 440 -27.07 -52.06 -16.12
C SER A 440 -27.55 -50.85 -15.30
N GLY A 441 -27.03 -50.68 -14.08
CA GLY A 441 -27.37 -49.57 -13.20
C GLY A 441 -26.93 -48.21 -13.76
N ILE A 442 -25.74 -48.13 -14.37
CA ILE A 442 -25.30 -46.91 -15.06
C ILE A 442 -25.99 -46.69 -16.40
N GLN A 443 -26.34 -47.74 -17.14
CA GLN A 443 -27.09 -47.56 -18.39
C GLN A 443 -28.46 -46.92 -18.13
N GLU A 444 -29.15 -47.33 -17.06
CA GLU A 444 -30.40 -46.70 -16.62
C GLU A 444 -30.19 -45.22 -16.25
N VAL A 445 -29.15 -44.91 -15.47
CA VAL A 445 -28.80 -43.52 -15.13
C VAL A 445 -28.51 -42.70 -16.38
N LEU A 446 -27.76 -43.23 -17.35
CA LEU A 446 -27.45 -42.55 -18.61
C LEU A 446 -28.69 -42.31 -19.45
N GLU A 447 -29.65 -43.24 -19.46
CA GLU A 447 -30.93 -43.07 -20.14
C GLU A 447 -31.76 -41.95 -19.49
N LEU A 448 -31.87 -41.93 -18.16
CA LEU A 448 -32.53 -40.86 -17.42
C LEU A 448 -31.87 -39.49 -17.68
N ILE A 449 -30.54 -39.44 -17.75
CA ILE A 449 -29.79 -38.22 -18.10
C ILE A 449 -30.14 -37.74 -19.52
N ARG A 450 -30.27 -38.65 -20.50
CA ARG A 450 -30.66 -38.29 -21.88
C ARG A 450 -32.08 -37.76 -21.96
N GLN A 451 -33.00 -38.31 -21.16
CA GLN A 451 -34.39 -37.88 -21.11
C GLN A 451 -34.55 -36.50 -20.44
N VAL A 452 -33.87 -36.27 -19.31
CA VAL A 452 -33.99 -35.03 -18.54
C VAL A 452 -33.07 -33.90 -19.02
N GLY A 453 -31.96 -34.24 -19.67
CA GLY A 453 -31.01 -33.29 -20.24
C GLY A 453 -31.68 -32.09 -20.94
N PRO A 454 -32.49 -32.31 -21.99
CA PRO A 454 -33.09 -31.24 -22.80
C PRO A 454 -34.25 -30.48 -22.13
N THR A 455 -34.66 -30.84 -20.91
CA THR A 455 -35.79 -30.19 -20.21
C THR A 455 -35.30 -29.12 -19.22
N PRO A 456 -36.13 -28.10 -18.89
CA PRO A 456 -35.80 -27.12 -17.84
C PRO A 456 -36.06 -27.66 -16.41
N THR A 457 -36.48 -28.92 -16.27
CA THR A 457 -36.94 -29.51 -15.02
C THR A 457 -35.84 -29.58 -13.97
N THR A 458 -36.22 -29.33 -12.70
CA THR A 458 -35.37 -29.53 -11.52
C THR A 458 -35.06 -31.01 -11.32
N VAL A 459 -33.78 -31.33 -11.12
CA VAL A 459 -33.33 -32.73 -10.93
C VAL A 459 -32.76 -32.92 -9.54
N LEU A 460 -33.21 -33.95 -8.83
CA LEU A 460 -32.66 -34.41 -7.57
C LEU A 460 -31.83 -35.68 -7.79
N ILE A 461 -30.53 -35.59 -7.56
CA ILE A 461 -29.58 -36.69 -7.65
C ILE A 461 -29.38 -37.30 -6.27
N ARG A 462 -29.74 -38.57 -6.11
CA ARG A 462 -29.57 -39.32 -4.87
C ARG A 462 -28.40 -40.28 -5.00
N GLY A 463 -27.64 -40.45 -3.92
CA GLY A 463 -26.60 -41.45 -3.88
C GLY A 463 -25.62 -41.24 -2.75
N GLU A 464 -24.96 -42.33 -2.36
CA GLU A 464 -23.94 -42.29 -1.32
C GLU A 464 -22.78 -41.34 -1.67
N THR A 465 -22.04 -40.94 -0.66
CA THR A 465 -20.85 -40.11 -0.87
C THR A 465 -19.84 -40.85 -1.75
N GLY A 466 -19.34 -40.17 -2.78
CA GLY A 466 -18.34 -40.72 -3.69
C GLY A 466 -18.87 -41.55 -4.87
N THR A 467 -20.18 -41.57 -5.15
CA THR A 467 -20.76 -42.27 -6.32
C THR A 467 -20.68 -41.49 -7.65
N GLY A 468 -20.28 -40.21 -7.61
CA GLY A 468 -20.12 -39.38 -8.82
C GLY A 468 -21.27 -38.39 -9.11
N LYS A 469 -22.00 -37.94 -8.08
CA LYS A 469 -23.12 -36.97 -8.20
C LYS A 469 -22.80 -35.73 -9.05
N GLU A 470 -21.61 -35.16 -8.89
CA GLU A 470 -21.17 -34.00 -9.68
C GLU A 470 -20.99 -34.32 -11.18
N LEU A 471 -20.45 -35.49 -11.53
CA LEU A 471 -20.31 -35.92 -12.92
C LEU A 471 -21.68 -36.11 -13.59
N THR A 472 -22.65 -36.64 -12.85
CA THR A 472 -24.04 -36.76 -13.29
C THR A 472 -24.65 -35.38 -13.57
N ALA A 473 -24.47 -34.41 -12.66
CA ALA A 473 -24.97 -33.04 -12.86
C ALA A 473 -24.36 -32.36 -14.11
N ARG A 474 -23.06 -32.55 -14.33
CA ARG A 474 -22.35 -32.05 -15.52
C ARG A 474 -22.85 -32.72 -16.80
N ALA A 475 -23.11 -34.03 -16.77
CA ALA A 475 -23.67 -34.75 -17.91
C ALA A 475 -25.07 -34.27 -18.29
N ILE A 476 -25.93 -34.00 -17.30
CA ILE A 476 -27.27 -33.40 -17.51
C ILE A 476 -27.14 -32.02 -18.16
N GLN A 477 -26.23 -31.18 -17.65
CA GLN A 477 -26.03 -29.84 -18.18
C GLN A 477 -25.56 -29.85 -19.64
N ARG A 478 -24.66 -30.78 -19.99
CA ARG A 478 -24.12 -30.92 -21.35
C ARG A 478 -25.21 -31.27 -22.37
N LEU A 479 -26.19 -32.09 -21.98
CA LEU A 479 -27.32 -32.46 -22.82
C LEU A 479 -28.48 -31.46 -22.77
N SER A 480 -28.31 -30.34 -22.07
CA SER A 480 -29.34 -29.32 -21.94
C SER A 480 -29.34 -28.30 -23.08
N LEU A 481 -30.47 -27.60 -23.22
CA LEU A 481 -30.58 -26.43 -24.08
C LEU A 481 -29.72 -25.24 -23.60
N ARG A 482 -29.13 -25.33 -22.40
CA ARG A 482 -28.24 -24.33 -21.79
C ARG A 482 -26.78 -24.79 -21.80
N ASN A 483 -26.40 -25.72 -22.67
CA ASN A 483 -25.05 -26.29 -22.71
C ASN A 483 -23.94 -25.27 -23.05
N ASP A 484 -24.31 -24.12 -23.63
CA ASP A 484 -23.44 -22.97 -23.89
C ASP A 484 -23.33 -22.00 -22.69
N LYS A 485 -24.09 -22.23 -21.63
CA LYS A 485 -24.19 -21.39 -20.42
C LYS A 485 -23.43 -22.00 -19.24
N PRO A 486 -22.98 -21.17 -18.28
CA PRO A 486 -22.19 -21.65 -17.15
C PRO A 486 -22.97 -22.63 -16.26
N LEU A 487 -22.25 -23.65 -15.78
CA LEU A 487 -22.66 -24.49 -14.65
C LEU A 487 -21.99 -23.98 -13.39
N VAL A 488 -22.76 -23.43 -12.46
CA VAL A 488 -22.23 -22.99 -11.16
C VAL A 488 -22.40 -24.11 -10.15
N THR A 489 -21.30 -24.66 -9.63
CA THR A 489 -21.30 -25.76 -8.65
C THR A 489 -21.06 -25.22 -7.24
N VAL A 490 -21.90 -25.59 -6.28
CA VAL A 490 -21.79 -25.18 -4.87
C VAL A 490 -21.95 -26.41 -3.98
N ASN A 491 -21.02 -26.61 -3.04
CA ASN A 491 -21.15 -27.63 -2.01
C ASN A 491 -21.60 -26.99 -0.69
N CYS A 492 -22.79 -27.35 -0.23
CA CYS A 492 -23.44 -26.75 0.94
C CYS A 492 -22.75 -27.05 2.28
N THR A 493 -21.89 -28.07 2.36
CA THR A 493 -21.19 -28.46 3.61
C THR A 493 -19.85 -27.76 3.83
N THR A 494 -19.28 -27.16 2.79
CA THR A 494 -17.90 -26.63 2.83
C THR A 494 -17.78 -25.20 3.39
N ILE A 495 -18.90 -24.52 3.60
CA ILE A 495 -18.98 -23.10 3.94
C ILE A 495 -19.91 -22.95 5.16
N THR A 496 -19.63 -21.99 6.06
CA THR A 496 -20.53 -21.70 7.18
C THR A 496 -21.87 -21.14 6.68
N ASP A 497 -22.98 -21.40 7.36
CA ASP A 497 -24.33 -21.02 6.91
C ASP A 497 -24.47 -19.55 6.50
N SER A 498 -23.86 -18.64 7.26
CA SER A 498 -23.87 -17.20 6.98
C SER A 498 -23.11 -16.81 5.70
N LEU A 499 -22.01 -17.51 5.41
CA LEU A 499 -21.23 -17.31 4.21
C LEU A 499 -21.92 -17.99 3.01
N LEU A 500 -22.51 -19.17 3.20
CA LEU A 500 -23.29 -19.86 2.17
C LEU A 500 -24.48 -19.00 1.70
N GLU A 501 -25.19 -18.38 2.64
CA GLU A 501 -26.27 -17.43 2.33
C GLU A 501 -25.77 -16.23 1.51
N SER A 502 -24.65 -15.63 1.93
CA SER A 502 -24.02 -14.50 1.26
C SER A 502 -23.48 -14.85 -0.14
N GLU A 503 -22.92 -16.05 -0.32
CA GLU A 503 -22.44 -16.52 -1.62
C GLU A 503 -23.60 -16.82 -2.56
N LEU A 504 -24.63 -17.55 -2.12
CA LEU A 504 -25.77 -17.93 -2.97
C LEU A 504 -26.60 -16.71 -3.40
N PHE A 505 -26.98 -15.86 -2.45
CA PHE A 505 -27.96 -14.78 -2.67
C PHE A 505 -27.32 -13.39 -2.80
N GLY A 506 -26.04 -13.23 -2.46
CA GLY A 506 -25.35 -11.94 -2.46
C GLY A 506 -25.63 -11.12 -1.19
N HIS A 507 -24.97 -9.97 -1.04
CA HIS A 507 -25.19 -9.09 0.11
C HIS A 507 -25.07 -7.61 -0.22
N LYS A 508 -25.72 -6.78 0.59
CA LYS A 508 -25.56 -5.33 0.60
C LYS A 508 -24.46 -4.89 1.58
N LYS A 509 -23.84 -3.74 1.29
CA LYS A 509 -22.88 -3.10 2.19
C LYS A 509 -23.49 -2.96 3.59
N GLY A 510 -22.77 -3.43 4.60
CA GLY A 510 -23.21 -3.37 5.99
C GLY A 510 -24.15 -4.50 6.43
N ALA A 511 -24.39 -5.54 5.61
CA ALA A 511 -25.23 -6.67 5.98
C ALA A 511 -24.65 -7.53 7.14
N PHE A 512 -23.32 -7.58 7.28
CA PHE A 512 -22.61 -8.24 8.38
C PHE A 512 -21.19 -7.64 8.57
N THR A 513 -20.51 -8.03 9.65
CA THR A 513 -19.12 -7.64 9.95
C THR A 513 -18.17 -8.16 8.86
N GLY A 514 -17.71 -7.26 7.98
CA GLY A 514 -16.87 -7.59 6.82
C GLY A 514 -17.49 -7.27 5.45
N ALA A 515 -18.78 -6.88 5.40
CA ALA A 515 -19.45 -6.45 4.17
C ALA A 515 -19.05 -5.01 3.77
N VAL A 516 -17.82 -4.84 3.27
CA VAL A 516 -17.23 -3.53 2.89
C VAL A 516 -17.92 -2.90 1.67
N GLY A 517 -18.55 -3.72 0.81
CA GLY A 517 -19.28 -3.30 -0.38
C GLY A 517 -20.42 -4.25 -0.74
N ASP A 518 -21.16 -3.92 -1.79
CA ASP A 518 -22.20 -4.80 -2.35
C ASP A 518 -21.56 -5.96 -3.13
N LYS A 519 -22.08 -7.18 -2.96
CA LYS A 519 -21.67 -8.39 -3.70
C LYS A 519 -22.87 -9.06 -4.33
N LYS A 520 -22.76 -9.42 -5.61
CA LYS A 520 -23.76 -10.23 -6.33
C LYS A 520 -23.65 -11.71 -5.90
N GLY A 521 -24.79 -12.38 -5.75
CA GLY A 521 -24.85 -13.81 -5.42
C GLY A 521 -24.61 -14.72 -6.62
N LEU A 522 -24.38 -16.01 -6.34
CA LEU A 522 -24.17 -17.06 -7.33
C LEU A 522 -25.42 -17.33 -8.17
N PHE A 523 -26.63 -17.18 -7.61
CA PHE A 523 -27.86 -17.27 -8.41
C PHE A 523 -27.98 -16.14 -9.44
N GLU A 524 -27.52 -14.92 -9.12
CA GLU A 524 -27.44 -13.83 -10.10
C GLU A 524 -26.34 -14.06 -11.13
N ALA A 525 -25.23 -14.70 -10.74
CA ALA A 525 -24.15 -15.04 -11.65
C ALA A 525 -24.51 -16.19 -12.61
N ALA A 526 -25.41 -17.09 -12.17
CA ALA A 526 -25.92 -18.23 -12.93
C ALA A 526 -27.16 -17.89 -13.78
N ASP A 527 -27.57 -16.62 -13.87
CA ASP A 527 -28.76 -16.20 -14.61
C ASP A 527 -28.69 -16.64 -16.09
N GLY A 528 -29.75 -17.30 -16.56
CA GLY A 528 -29.83 -17.96 -17.87
C GLY A 528 -29.05 -19.28 -17.97
N GLY A 529 -28.36 -19.72 -16.93
CA GLY A 529 -27.54 -20.94 -16.87
C GLY A 529 -28.11 -22.01 -15.93
N THR A 530 -27.22 -22.79 -15.33
CA THR A 530 -27.59 -23.90 -14.44
C THR A 530 -26.76 -23.84 -13.15
N ILE A 531 -27.39 -24.14 -12.02
CA ILE A 531 -26.73 -24.22 -10.72
C ILE A 531 -26.86 -25.64 -10.15
N PHE A 532 -25.75 -26.18 -9.67
CA PHE A 532 -25.67 -27.47 -9.01
C PHE A 532 -25.40 -27.27 -7.51
N LEU A 533 -26.32 -27.74 -6.67
CA LEU A 533 -26.19 -27.70 -5.21
C LEU A 533 -25.93 -29.12 -4.67
N ASP A 534 -24.71 -29.37 -4.21
CA ASP A 534 -24.32 -30.64 -3.60
C ASP A 534 -24.57 -30.63 -2.09
N GLU A 535 -24.98 -31.78 -1.58
CA GLU A 535 -25.41 -32.01 -0.19
C GLU A 535 -26.52 -31.05 0.27
N ILE A 536 -27.61 -30.96 -0.51
CA ILE A 536 -28.78 -30.13 -0.22
C ILE A 536 -29.48 -30.52 1.09
N GLY A 537 -29.27 -31.74 1.59
CA GLY A 537 -29.81 -32.20 2.88
C GLY A 537 -29.16 -31.56 4.11
N ASP A 538 -28.12 -30.73 3.94
CA ASP A 538 -27.39 -30.07 5.03
C ASP A 538 -27.72 -28.57 5.18
N ILE A 539 -28.62 -28.02 4.36
CA ILE A 539 -28.95 -26.59 4.43
C ILE A 539 -29.88 -26.23 5.59
N THR A 540 -29.70 -25.04 6.15
CA THR A 540 -30.54 -24.53 7.25
C THR A 540 -31.99 -24.26 6.80
N PRO A 541 -32.98 -24.29 7.73
CA PRO A 541 -34.38 -23.98 7.41
C PRO A 541 -34.58 -22.60 6.75
N LYS A 542 -33.73 -21.62 7.09
CA LYS A 542 -33.74 -20.29 6.47
C LYS A 542 -33.36 -20.35 4.99
N LEU A 543 -32.30 -21.07 4.64
CA LEU A 543 -31.89 -21.28 3.26
C LEU A 543 -32.94 -22.08 2.48
N GLN A 544 -33.60 -23.04 3.11
CA GLN A 544 -34.72 -23.79 2.50
C GLN A 544 -35.85 -22.83 2.07
N ALA A 545 -36.18 -21.84 2.90
CA ALA A 545 -37.23 -20.85 2.59
C ALA A 545 -36.85 -19.95 1.40
N GLU A 546 -35.60 -19.48 1.34
CA GLU A 546 -35.12 -18.64 0.23
C GLU A 546 -34.98 -19.44 -1.08
N LEU A 547 -34.57 -20.71 -1.00
CA LEU A 547 -34.51 -21.60 -2.17
C LEU A 547 -35.91 -21.92 -2.72
N LEU A 548 -36.90 -22.14 -1.84
CA LEU A 548 -38.29 -22.32 -2.25
C LEU A 548 -38.80 -21.07 -2.98
N ARG A 549 -38.50 -19.87 -2.45
CA ARG A 549 -38.87 -18.60 -3.09
C ARG A 549 -38.27 -18.47 -4.49
N LEU A 550 -37.00 -18.86 -4.66
CA LEU A 550 -36.36 -18.90 -5.98
C LEU A 550 -37.12 -19.83 -6.93
N LEU A 551 -37.45 -21.05 -6.49
CA LEU A 551 -38.12 -22.05 -7.33
C LEU A 551 -39.56 -21.66 -7.70
N ASP A 552 -40.29 -20.98 -6.80
CA ASP A 552 -41.67 -20.58 -7.05
C ASP A 552 -41.80 -19.26 -7.83
N LEU A 553 -40.99 -18.25 -7.50
CA LEU A 553 -41.13 -16.89 -8.03
C LEU A 553 -40.02 -16.47 -9.01
N GLY A 554 -38.94 -17.25 -9.11
CA GLY A 554 -37.75 -16.88 -9.87
C GLY A 554 -37.05 -15.64 -9.30
N GLU A 555 -37.16 -15.40 -7.98
CA GLU A 555 -36.65 -14.19 -7.34
C GLU A 555 -35.56 -14.46 -6.30
N VAL A 556 -34.49 -13.68 -6.36
CA VAL A 556 -33.38 -13.68 -5.41
C VAL A 556 -33.37 -12.37 -4.64
N ARG A 557 -33.15 -12.43 -3.33
CA ARG A 557 -33.01 -11.26 -2.46
C ARG A 557 -31.64 -11.27 -1.77
N PRO A 558 -30.81 -10.22 -1.94
CA PRO A 558 -29.51 -10.17 -1.27
C PRO A 558 -29.68 -9.96 0.23
N VAL A 559 -28.76 -10.53 1.01
CA VAL A 559 -28.71 -10.41 2.47
C VAL A 559 -28.61 -8.93 2.85
N GLY A 560 -29.50 -8.50 3.76
CA GLY A 560 -29.62 -7.09 4.19
C GLY A 560 -30.27 -6.15 3.17
N GLY A 561 -30.63 -6.64 1.98
CA GLY A 561 -31.37 -5.88 0.97
C GLY A 561 -32.88 -6.07 1.08
N THR A 562 -33.64 -5.16 0.46
CA THR A 562 -35.12 -5.24 0.37
C THR A 562 -35.64 -5.48 -1.04
N LYS A 563 -34.81 -5.24 -2.06
CA LYS A 563 -35.19 -5.36 -3.47
C LYS A 563 -34.93 -6.77 -3.99
N ALA A 564 -35.98 -7.45 -4.43
CA ALA A 564 -35.89 -8.72 -5.13
C ALA A 564 -35.43 -8.52 -6.58
N ARG A 565 -34.75 -9.53 -7.15
CA ARG A 565 -34.29 -9.57 -8.54
C ARG A 565 -34.78 -10.85 -9.18
N LYS A 566 -35.34 -10.74 -10.39
CA LYS A 566 -35.74 -11.92 -11.16
C LYS A 566 -34.51 -12.57 -11.80
N VAL A 567 -34.41 -13.88 -11.69
CA VAL A 567 -33.37 -14.72 -12.30
C VAL A 567 -34.03 -15.97 -12.89
N ASP A 568 -33.48 -16.47 -13.99
CA ASP A 568 -33.91 -17.71 -14.64
C ASP A 568 -32.78 -18.75 -14.60
N VAL A 569 -32.81 -19.62 -13.60
CA VAL A 569 -31.74 -20.62 -13.36
C VAL A 569 -32.33 -22.02 -13.30
N ARG A 570 -31.73 -22.96 -14.04
CA ARG A 570 -32.05 -24.38 -13.90
C ARG A 570 -31.37 -24.94 -12.66
N LEU A 571 -32.11 -25.63 -11.80
CA LEU A 571 -31.59 -26.19 -10.57
C LEU A 571 -31.33 -27.71 -10.70
N ILE A 572 -30.13 -28.14 -10.33
CA ILE A 572 -29.80 -29.54 -10.09
C ILE A 572 -29.34 -29.66 -8.64
N THR A 573 -29.90 -30.59 -7.86
CA THR A 573 -29.51 -30.81 -6.47
C THR A 573 -29.02 -32.22 -6.26
N ALA A 574 -28.17 -32.41 -5.26
CA ALA A 574 -27.64 -33.71 -4.88
C ALA A 574 -27.66 -33.89 -3.36
N THR A 575 -27.90 -35.12 -2.89
CA THR A 575 -27.88 -35.47 -1.46
C THR A 575 -27.53 -36.94 -1.24
N ASN A 576 -26.83 -37.23 -0.15
CA ASN A 576 -26.70 -38.60 0.38
C ASN A 576 -27.71 -38.94 1.49
N LYS A 577 -28.46 -37.95 2.00
CA LYS A 577 -29.47 -38.13 3.06
C LYS A 577 -30.85 -38.46 2.49
N ASP A 578 -31.64 -39.19 3.29
CA ASP A 578 -33.06 -39.44 3.04
C ASP A 578 -33.87 -38.19 3.39
N LEU A 579 -34.35 -37.48 2.35
CA LEU A 579 -35.14 -36.26 2.52
C LEU A 579 -36.56 -36.55 3.01
N GLU A 580 -37.12 -37.72 2.70
CA GLU A 580 -38.45 -38.15 3.15
C GLU A 580 -38.46 -38.41 4.66
N GLN A 581 -37.40 -39.03 5.19
CA GLN A 581 -37.17 -39.08 6.62
C GLN A 581 -37.03 -37.67 7.19
N GLY A 582 -36.34 -36.76 6.50
CA GLY A 582 -36.19 -35.38 6.95
C GLY A 582 -37.45 -34.55 7.02
N VAL A 583 -38.40 -34.81 6.12
CA VAL A 583 -39.75 -34.24 6.18
C VAL A 583 -40.52 -34.80 7.38
N ARG A 584 -40.46 -36.12 7.62
CA ARG A 584 -41.13 -36.76 8.77
C ARG A 584 -40.59 -36.30 10.12
N GLU A 585 -39.28 -36.06 10.20
CA GLU A 585 -38.59 -35.60 11.41
C GLU A 585 -38.59 -34.07 11.58
N GLY A 586 -39.08 -33.33 10.57
CA GLY A 586 -39.25 -31.88 10.61
C GLY A 586 -37.99 -31.05 10.40
N TRP A 587 -36.85 -31.65 9.99
CA TRP A 587 -35.62 -30.90 9.67
C TRP A 587 -35.54 -30.46 8.21
N PHE A 588 -36.36 -31.03 7.33
CA PHE A 588 -36.51 -30.61 5.93
C PHE A 588 -37.95 -30.22 5.64
N ARG A 589 -38.16 -29.12 4.92
CA ARG A 589 -39.52 -28.66 4.61
C ARG A 589 -40.17 -29.51 3.51
N GLU A 590 -41.44 -29.85 3.73
CA GLU A 590 -42.25 -30.64 2.81
C GLU A 590 -42.47 -29.92 1.46
N ASP A 591 -42.73 -28.62 1.48
CA ASP A 591 -42.98 -27.82 0.26
C ASP A 591 -41.75 -27.76 -0.66
N LEU A 592 -40.57 -27.54 -0.10
CA LEU A 592 -39.30 -27.57 -0.85
C LEU A 592 -39.00 -28.97 -1.37
N TYR A 593 -39.26 -30.02 -0.58
CA TYR A 593 -39.04 -31.40 -1.01
C TYR A 593 -39.79 -31.73 -2.31
N TYR A 594 -41.08 -31.41 -2.40
CA TYR A 594 -41.85 -31.67 -3.62
C TYR A 594 -41.40 -30.83 -4.82
N ARG A 595 -40.85 -29.63 -4.61
CA ARG A 595 -40.27 -28.80 -5.67
C ARG A 595 -38.91 -29.28 -6.16
N LEU A 596 -38.14 -29.95 -5.31
CA LEU A 596 -36.86 -30.54 -5.68
C LEU A 596 -37.02 -31.92 -6.31
N ASN A 597 -37.92 -32.75 -5.76
CA ASN A 597 -38.16 -34.12 -6.20
C ASN A 597 -39.11 -34.21 -7.40
N VAL A 598 -38.89 -33.38 -8.42
CA VAL A 598 -39.68 -33.40 -9.67
C VAL A 598 -39.16 -34.47 -10.62
N PHE A 599 -37.84 -34.61 -10.72
CA PHE A 599 -37.19 -35.67 -11.46
C PHE A 599 -36.03 -36.24 -10.64
N ASN A 600 -36.11 -37.53 -10.31
CA ASN A 600 -35.17 -38.24 -9.44
C ASN A 600 -34.20 -39.06 -10.29
N ILE A 601 -32.90 -38.95 -10.01
CA ILE A 601 -31.88 -39.89 -10.49
C ILE A 601 -31.15 -40.47 -9.28
N THR A 602 -31.28 -41.78 -9.07
CA THR A 602 -30.59 -42.48 -7.99
C THR A 602 -29.35 -43.19 -8.52
N LEU A 603 -28.18 -42.82 -8.00
CA LEU A 603 -26.90 -43.43 -8.36
C LEU A 603 -26.67 -44.71 -7.53
N PRO A 604 -26.45 -45.86 -8.19
CA PRO A 604 -26.14 -47.09 -7.48
C PRO A 604 -24.76 -47.02 -6.82
N PRO A 605 -24.60 -47.51 -5.58
CA PRO A 605 -23.31 -47.62 -4.93
C PRO A 605 -22.42 -48.64 -5.66
N LEU A 606 -21.10 -48.52 -5.50
CA LEU A 606 -20.12 -49.31 -6.25
C LEU A 606 -20.23 -50.81 -5.96
N ARG A 607 -20.70 -51.20 -4.76
CA ARG A 607 -20.97 -52.59 -4.39
C ARG A 607 -22.09 -53.25 -5.21
N ASP A 608 -23.01 -52.47 -5.77
CA ASP A 608 -24.08 -52.96 -6.64
C ASP A 608 -23.63 -52.95 -8.12
N ARG A 609 -22.40 -52.48 -8.39
CA ARG A 609 -21.80 -52.29 -9.72
C ARG A 609 -20.50 -53.09 -9.88
N VAL A 610 -20.49 -54.33 -9.39
CA VAL A 610 -19.28 -55.18 -9.33
C VAL A 610 -18.66 -55.40 -10.72
N GLU A 611 -19.48 -55.48 -11.77
CA GLU A 611 -19.06 -55.66 -13.16
C GLU A 611 -18.25 -54.46 -13.70
N SER A 612 -18.47 -53.26 -13.16
CA SER A 612 -17.75 -52.04 -13.57
C SER A 612 -16.43 -51.85 -12.84
N ILE A 613 -16.14 -52.60 -11.78
CA ILE A 613 -14.92 -52.46 -10.98
C ILE A 613 -13.65 -52.66 -11.83
N PRO A 614 -13.52 -53.69 -12.69
CA PRO A 614 -12.32 -53.85 -13.52
C PRO A 614 -12.07 -52.65 -14.46
N THR A 615 -13.12 -52.18 -15.14
CA THR A 615 -13.05 -51.05 -16.08
C THR A 615 -12.72 -49.75 -15.37
N LEU A 616 -13.36 -49.48 -14.22
CA LEU A 616 -13.06 -48.32 -13.38
C LEU A 616 -11.62 -48.38 -12.84
N ALA A 617 -11.16 -49.57 -12.45
CA ALA A 617 -9.81 -49.75 -11.94
C ALA A 617 -8.76 -49.42 -13.00
N GLN A 618 -8.97 -49.89 -14.23
CA GLN A 618 -8.11 -49.58 -15.35
C GLN A 618 -8.12 -48.09 -15.70
N HIS A 619 -9.30 -47.45 -15.71
CA HIS A 619 -9.42 -46.01 -15.96
C HIS A 619 -8.62 -45.17 -14.94
N PHE A 620 -8.73 -45.48 -13.64
CA PHE A 620 -7.96 -44.78 -12.62
C PHE A 620 -6.48 -45.11 -12.66
N LEU A 621 -6.11 -46.32 -13.08
CA LEU A 621 -4.71 -46.69 -13.31
C LEU A 621 -4.10 -45.83 -14.43
N ASP A 622 -4.79 -45.67 -15.56
CA ASP A 622 -4.31 -44.86 -16.69
C ASP A 622 -4.16 -43.38 -16.28
N LYS A 623 -5.10 -42.88 -15.48
CA LYS A 623 -5.03 -41.53 -14.91
C LYS A 623 -3.85 -41.38 -13.95
N ALA A 624 -3.65 -42.33 -13.04
CA ALA A 624 -2.52 -42.34 -12.11
C ALA A 624 -1.18 -42.46 -12.85
N ARG A 625 -1.10 -43.28 -13.89
CA ARG A 625 0.08 -43.46 -14.76
C ARG A 625 0.54 -42.14 -15.36
N LYS A 626 -0.40 -41.39 -15.97
CA LYS A 626 -0.14 -40.05 -16.55
C LYS A 626 0.28 -39.05 -15.49
N LYS A 627 -0.39 -39.04 -14.34
CA LYS A 627 -0.13 -38.09 -13.23
C LYS A 627 1.22 -38.32 -12.55
N LEU A 628 1.59 -39.58 -12.32
CA LEU A 628 2.82 -39.96 -11.60
C LEU A 628 4.03 -40.13 -12.52
N ASN A 629 3.83 -40.05 -13.84
CA ASN A 629 4.86 -40.30 -14.86
C ASN A 629 5.62 -41.62 -14.64
N LYS A 630 4.90 -42.65 -14.17
CA LYS A 630 5.43 -44.01 -13.95
C LYS A 630 4.86 -44.95 -15.01
N ASN A 631 5.64 -45.92 -15.48
CA ASN A 631 5.15 -46.96 -16.38
C ASN A 631 4.54 -48.11 -15.58
N ILE A 632 3.25 -47.98 -15.25
CA ILE A 632 2.45 -49.07 -14.66
C ILE A 632 1.68 -49.74 -15.79
N VAL A 633 1.88 -51.05 -15.92
CA VAL A 633 1.40 -51.90 -17.02
C VAL A 633 0.03 -52.49 -16.70
N GLY A 634 -0.30 -52.72 -15.43
CA GLY A 634 -1.60 -53.28 -15.05
C GLY A 634 -1.78 -53.56 -13.56
N ILE A 635 -2.92 -54.18 -13.23
CA ILE A 635 -3.28 -54.64 -11.88
C ILE A 635 -3.32 -56.18 -11.91
N GLU A 636 -2.76 -56.81 -10.88
CA GLU A 636 -2.77 -58.26 -10.71
C GLU A 636 -4.20 -58.81 -10.56
N GLU A 637 -4.50 -59.98 -11.15
CA GLU A 637 -5.83 -60.59 -11.10
C GLU A 637 -6.33 -60.85 -9.66
N ARG A 638 -5.43 -61.24 -8.75
CA ARG A 638 -5.76 -61.43 -7.31
C ARG A 638 -6.24 -60.12 -6.68
N ALA A 639 -5.60 -59.00 -7.03
CA ALA A 639 -5.99 -57.67 -6.57
C ALA A 639 -7.34 -57.24 -7.15
N VAL A 640 -7.61 -57.50 -8.42
CA VAL A 640 -8.92 -57.22 -9.05
C VAL A 640 -10.04 -58.04 -8.41
N LYS A 641 -9.83 -59.35 -8.18
CA LYS A 641 -10.80 -60.21 -7.47
C LYS A 641 -11.08 -59.73 -6.06
N ALA A 642 -10.05 -59.31 -5.33
CA ALA A 642 -10.21 -58.72 -3.99
C ALA A 642 -11.03 -57.42 -4.03
N MET A 643 -10.79 -56.56 -5.03
CA MET A 643 -11.56 -55.33 -5.24
C MET A 643 -13.04 -55.60 -5.55
N GLN A 644 -13.37 -56.66 -6.28
CA GLN A 644 -14.75 -57.03 -6.62
C GLN A 644 -15.59 -57.47 -5.40
N HIS A 645 -14.94 -58.00 -4.36
CA HIS A 645 -15.62 -58.47 -3.15
C HIS A 645 -15.57 -57.47 -2.00
N TYR A 646 -14.98 -56.29 -2.21
CA TYR A 646 -14.93 -55.23 -1.23
C TYR A 646 -16.23 -54.41 -1.23
N ALA A 647 -16.67 -53.97 -0.04
CA ALA A 647 -17.95 -53.27 0.13
C ALA A 647 -17.94 -51.81 -0.37
N TRP A 648 -16.75 -51.23 -0.62
CA TRP A 648 -16.56 -49.86 -1.12
C TRP A 648 -17.35 -48.77 -0.38
N PRO A 649 -17.16 -48.59 0.94
CA PRO A 649 -17.88 -47.59 1.72
C PRO A 649 -17.68 -46.14 1.23
N GLY A 650 -16.56 -45.83 0.57
CA GLY A 650 -16.31 -44.53 -0.07
C GLY A 650 -16.46 -44.52 -1.59
N ASN A 651 -17.06 -45.57 -2.15
CA ASN A 651 -17.39 -45.72 -3.58
C ASN A 651 -16.21 -45.37 -4.50
N ILE A 652 -16.44 -44.62 -5.57
CA ILE A 652 -15.46 -44.29 -6.61
C ILE A 652 -14.32 -43.43 -6.05
N ARG A 653 -14.60 -42.55 -5.09
CA ARG A 653 -13.58 -41.68 -4.46
C ARG A 653 -12.56 -42.48 -3.67
N GLU A 654 -13.02 -43.49 -2.94
CA GLU A 654 -12.13 -44.43 -2.24
C GLU A 654 -11.32 -45.25 -3.23
N MET A 655 -11.94 -45.77 -4.28
CA MET A 655 -11.29 -46.54 -5.34
C MET A 655 -10.15 -45.77 -6.01
N GLN A 656 -10.41 -44.52 -6.40
CA GLN A 656 -9.40 -43.65 -6.99
C GLN A 656 -8.20 -43.47 -6.05
N ASN A 657 -8.45 -43.20 -4.76
CA ASN A 657 -7.40 -43.00 -3.77
C ASN A 657 -6.56 -44.26 -3.55
N ILE A 658 -7.21 -45.43 -3.50
CA ILE A 658 -6.54 -46.71 -3.31
C ILE A 658 -5.65 -47.01 -4.52
N ILE A 659 -6.16 -46.86 -5.74
CA ILE A 659 -5.39 -47.11 -6.97
C ILE A 659 -4.22 -46.13 -7.12
N GLU A 660 -4.42 -44.84 -6.81
CA GLU A 660 -3.34 -43.85 -6.84
C GLU A 660 -2.25 -44.19 -5.81
N ARG A 661 -2.63 -44.54 -4.58
CA ARG A 661 -1.69 -44.96 -3.54
C ARG A 661 -0.94 -46.23 -3.94
N SER A 662 -1.65 -47.23 -4.45
CA SER A 662 -1.02 -48.49 -4.87
C SER A 662 -0.11 -48.31 -6.08
N SER A 663 -0.43 -47.35 -6.97
CA SER A 663 0.46 -46.93 -8.07
C SER A 663 1.77 -46.31 -7.57
N VAL A 664 1.74 -45.61 -6.43
CA VAL A 664 2.96 -45.08 -5.79
C VAL A 664 3.82 -46.22 -5.22
N LEU A 665 3.18 -47.21 -4.57
CA LEU A 665 3.84 -48.34 -3.89
C LEU A 665 4.34 -49.44 -4.83
N ALA A 666 3.77 -49.55 -6.03
CA ALA A 666 4.19 -50.52 -7.04
C ALA A 666 5.64 -50.25 -7.49
N LYS A 667 6.51 -51.25 -7.32
CA LYS A 667 7.94 -51.18 -7.69
C LYS A 667 8.21 -51.72 -9.10
N ASP A 668 7.49 -52.75 -9.52
CA ASP A 668 7.76 -53.48 -10.78
C ASP A 668 6.74 -53.15 -11.89
N GLY A 669 6.08 -51.99 -11.81
CA GLY A 669 5.09 -51.58 -12.80
C GLY A 669 3.78 -52.40 -12.79
N ILE A 670 3.53 -53.24 -11.79
CA ILE A 670 2.26 -53.96 -11.60
C ILE A 670 1.75 -53.69 -10.18
N ILE A 671 0.47 -53.34 -10.05
CA ILE A 671 -0.19 -53.23 -8.74
C ILE A 671 -0.56 -54.64 -8.28
N ARG A 672 0.12 -55.14 -7.24
CA ARG A 672 -0.16 -56.44 -6.63
C ARG A 672 -1.05 -56.32 -5.40
N LEU A 673 -1.62 -57.44 -4.94
CA LEU A 673 -2.46 -57.48 -3.74
C LEU A 673 -1.76 -56.87 -2.51
N GLU A 674 -0.44 -57.07 -2.38
CA GLU A 674 0.35 -56.56 -1.26
C GLU A 674 0.55 -55.03 -1.31
N ASN A 675 0.20 -54.39 -2.44
CA ASN A 675 0.22 -52.93 -2.59
C ASN A 675 -1.12 -52.28 -2.23
N LEU A 676 -2.18 -53.07 -2.02
CA LEU A 676 -3.47 -52.60 -1.55
C LEU A 676 -3.51 -52.54 -0.01
N PRO A 677 -4.47 -51.82 0.59
CA PRO A 677 -4.72 -51.90 2.02
C PRO A 677 -4.91 -53.35 2.51
N THR A 678 -4.48 -53.67 3.72
CA THR A 678 -4.52 -55.03 4.29
C THR A 678 -5.92 -55.66 4.29
N VAL A 679 -6.97 -54.83 4.34
CA VAL A 679 -8.37 -55.26 4.26
C VAL A 679 -8.66 -56.06 2.99
N PHE A 680 -7.99 -55.75 1.86
CA PHE A 680 -8.18 -56.50 0.60
C PHE A 680 -7.55 -57.91 0.67
N ALA A 681 -6.48 -58.10 1.45
CA ALA A 681 -5.90 -59.42 1.69
C ALA A 681 -6.86 -60.29 2.53
N ASP A 682 -7.45 -59.73 3.59
CA ASP A 682 -8.46 -60.40 4.41
C ASP A 682 -9.71 -60.77 3.60
N THR A 683 -10.15 -59.89 2.68
CA THR A 683 -11.27 -60.14 1.77
C THR A 683 -10.94 -61.26 0.77
N TYR A 684 -9.72 -61.28 0.23
CA TYR A 684 -9.27 -62.33 -0.69
C TYR A 684 -9.16 -63.69 0.01
N GLU A 685 -8.63 -63.76 1.23
CA GLU A 685 -8.57 -65.00 2.03
C GLU A 685 -9.96 -65.56 2.34
N ARG A 686 -10.95 -64.70 2.62
CA ARG A 686 -12.35 -65.12 2.84
C ARG A 686 -13.04 -65.63 1.57
N CYS A 687 -12.61 -65.18 0.39
CA CYS A 687 -13.11 -65.67 -0.90
C CYS A 687 -12.39 -66.94 -1.39
N GLY A 688 -11.18 -67.22 -0.87
CA GLY A 688 -10.40 -68.41 -1.21
C GLY A 688 -10.95 -69.73 -0.64
N ASP A 689 -11.92 -69.68 0.27
CA ASP A 689 -12.61 -70.84 0.83
C ASP A 689 -14.06 -70.91 0.35
N SER A 690 -14.25 -71.35 -0.89
CA SER A 690 -15.51 -71.96 -1.32
C SER A 690 -15.24 -73.39 -1.80
N GLU A 691 -15.34 -74.35 -0.88
CA GLU A 691 -16.24 -75.51 -1.07
C GLU A 691 -16.33 -76.52 0.07
N VAL A 692 -15.57 -76.44 1.18
CA VAL A 692 -15.70 -77.45 2.25
C VAL A 692 -15.84 -76.85 3.65
N SER A 693 -17.01 -77.07 4.25
CA SER A 693 -17.33 -76.91 5.68
C SER A 693 -17.86 -75.56 6.19
N ARG A 694 -19.07 -75.19 5.78
CA ARG A 694 -19.96 -74.41 6.67
C ARG A 694 -20.51 -75.31 7.79
N ARG A 695 -19.65 -75.69 8.74
CA ARG A 695 -20.12 -76.05 10.09
C ARG A 695 -20.38 -74.74 10.82
N ARG A 696 -21.64 -74.50 11.21
CA ARG A 696 -22.03 -73.41 12.11
C ARG A 696 -21.20 -73.51 13.39
N VAL A 697 -20.15 -72.72 13.51
CA VAL A 697 -19.43 -72.59 14.78
C VAL A 697 -20.18 -71.55 15.59
N SER A 698 -20.62 -71.93 16.79
CA SER A 698 -21.33 -71.07 17.73
C SER A 698 -20.53 -69.78 18.01
N PHE A 699 -21.21 -68.64 18.18
CA PHE A 699 -20.64 -67.36 18.65
C PHE A 699 -19.68 -67.53 19.84
N LYS A 700 -19.90 -68.57 20.67
CA LYS A 700 -19.04 -68.91 21.79
C LYS A 700 -17.62 -69.32 21.34
N ALA A 701 -17.50 -70.13 20.29
CA ALA A 701 -16.20 -70.64 19.81
C ALA A 701 -15.40 -69.57 19.04
N GLU A 702 -16.08 -68.71 18.28
CA GLU A 702 -15.46 -67.60 17.56
C GLU A 702 -14.95 -66.53 18.54
N ARG A 703 -15.75 -66.20 19.57
CA ARG A 703 -15.31 -65.36 20.69
C ARG A 703 -14.14 -65.99 21.43
N GLU A 704 -14.16 -67.30 21.68
CA GLU A 704 -13.11 -68.00 22.43
C GLU A 704 -11.78 -68.03 21.66
N LEU A 705 -11.81 -68.12 20.33
CA LEU A 705 -10.65 -67.96 19.45
C LEU A 705 -10.08 -66.53 19.48
N HIS A 706 -10.93 -65.51 19.37
CA HIS A 706 -10.50 -64.11 19.39
C HIS A 706 -9.97 -63.67 20.77
N VAL A 707 -10.65 -64.06 21.85
CA VAL A 707 -10.21 -63.80 23.23
C VAL A 707 -8.88 -64.52 23.50
N SER A 708 -8.73 -65.78 23.07
CA SER A 708 -7.49 -66.53 23.26
C SER A 708 -6.30 -65.92 22.50
N ARG A 709 -6.49 -65.47 21.25
CA ARG A 709 -5.43 -64.76 20.51
C ARG A 709 -5.00 -63.47 21.20
N THR A 710 -5.98 -62.69 21.69
CA THR A 710 -5.72 -61.41 22.35
C THR A 710 -5.03 -61.61 23.70
N GLU A 711 -5.50 -62.56 24.52
CA GLU A 711 -4.84 -62.92 25.78
C GLU A 711 -3.41 -63.42 25.55
N LYS A 712 -3.18 -64.28 24.54
CA LYS A 712 -1.84 -64.77 24.22
C LYS A 712 -0.87 -63.63 23.88
N ASN A 713 -1.31 -62.67 23.07
CA ASN A 713 -0.48 -61.53 22.68
C ASN A 713 -0.17 -60.60 23.86
N ILE A 714 -1.15 -60.33 24.72
CA ILE A 714 -0.96 -59.48 25.90
C ILE A 714 0.04 -60.11 26.88
N ILE A 715 -0.09 -61.42 27.13
CA ILE A 715 0.80 -62.14 28.05
C ILE A 715 2.22 -62.24 27.50
N SER A 716 2.37 -62.46 26.20
CA SER A 716 3.68 -62.49 25.52
C SER A 716 4.38 -61.14 25.65
N ARG A 717 3.65 -60.02 25.45
CA ARG A 717 4.18 -58.66 25.62
C ARG A 717 4.68 -58.41 27.04
N TYR A 718 3.89 -58.75 28.07
CA TYR A 718 4.33 -58.59 29.46
C TYR A 718 5.52 -59.49 29.82
N LEU A 719 5.65 -60.66 29.19
CA LEU A 719 6.80 -61.54 29.39
C LEU A 719 8.07 -60.94 28.75
N GLU A 720 7.97 -60.41 27.53
CA GLU A 720 9.05 -59.72 26.83
C GLU A 720 9.52 -58.45 27.58
N GLU A 721 8.59 -57.57 27.98
CA GLU A 721 8.89 -56.35 28.75
C GLU A 721 9.54 -56.67 30.11
N SER A 722 9.25 -57.85 30.66
CA SER A 722 9.84 -58.32 31.92
C SER A 722 11.20 -59.01 31.75
N GLY A 723 11.69 -59.17 30.53
CA GLY A 723 12.93 -59.90 30.20
C GLY A 723 12.84 -61.39 30.52
N GLY A 724 11.68 -62.03 30.34
CA GLY A 724 11.48 -63.45 30.65
C GLY A 724 11.29 -63.77 32.14
N ASN A 725 11.28 -62.77 33.03
CA ASN A 725 11.04 -62.99 34.46
C ASN A 725 9.54 -63.03 34.81
N VAL A 726 8.98 -64.23 34.93
CA VAL A 726 7.55 -64.46 35.24
C VAL A 726 7.07 -63.76 36.51
N ALA A 727 7.90 -63.64 37.55
CA ALA A 727 7.50 -62.98 38.80
C ALA A 727 7.39 -61.45 38.66
N LYS A 728 8.12 -60.87 37.70
CA LYS A 728 8.05 -59.46 37.34
C LYS A 728 6.88 -59.22 36.37
N ALA A 729 6.72 -60.06 35.34
CA ALA A 729 5.58 -60.02 34.42
C ALA A 729 4.22 -60.09 35.14
N ALA A 730 4.08 -61.01 36.10
CA ALA A 730 2.85 -61.16 36.87
C ALA A 730 2.53 -59.93 37.74
N ARG A 731 3.55 -59.27 38.30
CA ARG A 731 3.39 -58.01 39.04
C ARG A 731 3.00 -56.85 38.12
N MET A 732 3.62 -56.75 36.95
CA MET A 732 3.26 -55.73 35.94
C MET A 732 1.83 -55.92 35.42
N ALA A 733 1.42 -57.16 35.19
CA ALA A 733 0.06 -57.52 34.80
C ALA A 733 -0.95 -57.49 35.96
N ASN A 734 -0.51 -57.18 37.18
CA ASN A 734 -1.31 -57.13 38.40
C ASN A 734 -2.15 -58.40 38.67
N ILE A 735 -1.58 -59.58 38.39
CA ILE A 735 -2.22 -60.87 38.69
C ILE A 735 -1.31 -61.78 39.52
N PRO A 736 -1.86 -62.70 40.34
CA PRO A 736 -1.05 -63.62 41.11
C PRO A 736 -0.15 -64.48 40.21
N ARG A 737 1.10 -64.69 40.63
CA ARG A 737 2.13 -65.45 39.87
C ARG A 737 1.63 -66.82 39.40
N ARG A 738 0.82 -67.50 40.23
CA ARG A 738 0.24 -68.82 39.92
C ARG A 738 -0.75 -68.74 38.75
N SER A 739 -1.54 -67.67 38.67
CA SER A 739 -2.50 -67.42 37.58
C SER A 739 -1.77 -67.09 36.28
N PHE A 740 -0.67 -66.33 36.35
CA PHE A 740 0.16 -66.02 35.19
C PHE A 740 0.80 -67.29 34.61
N TYR A 741 1.35 -68.17 35.45
CA TYR A 741 1.87 -69.48 35.01
C TYR A 741 0.79 -70.36 34.35
N ARG A 742 -0.44 -70.35 34.89
CA ARG A 742 -1.55 -71.09 34.30
C ARG A 742 -1.88 -70.60 32.89
N LEU A 743 -1.81 -69.29 32.65
CA LEU A 743 -2.05 -68.71 31.33
C LEU A 743 -0.90 -69.00 30.35
N LEU A 744 0.35 -68.95 30.81
CA LEU A 744 1.51 -69.38 29.99
C LEU A 744 1.35 -70.83 29.53
N ASN A 745 0.99 -71.74 30.45
CA ASN A 745 0.74 -73.15 30.11
C ASN A 745 -0.48 -73.32 29.20
N LYS A 746 -1.56 -72.58 29.43
CA LYS A 746 -2.78 -72.62 28.60
C LYS A 746 -2.47 -72.28 27.14
N TYR A 747 -1.53 -71.37 26.89
CA TYR A 747 -1.19 -70.88 25.55
C TYR A 747 0.12 -71.45 24.98
N GLY A 748 0.76 -72.38 25.70
CA GLY A 748 1.99 -73.07 25.30
C GLY A 748 3.19 -72.14 25.13
N ILE A 749 3.36 -71.13 26.00
CA ILE A 749 4.48 -70.20 25.96
C ILE A 749 5.59 -70.70 26.91
N GLU A 750 6.70 -71.14 26.35
CA GLU A 750 7.88 -71.57 27.12
C GLU A 750 8.69 -70.37 27.61
N VAL A 751 9.11 -70.40 28.88
CA VAL A 751 9.93 -69.36 29.50
C VAL A 751 11.38 -69.82 29.48
N LEU A 752 12.18 -69.27 28.56
CA LEU A 752 13.62 -69.48 28.53
C LEU A 752 14.26 -68.85 29.78
N ARG A 753 14.89 -69.66 30.65
CA ARG A 753 15.66 -69.15 31.79
C ARG A 753 17.04 -68.72 31.31
N GLU A 754 17.44 -67.48 31.59
CA GLU A 754 18.77 -66.90 31.30
C GLU A 754 19.97 -67.58 32.01
N ARG A 755 19.86 -68.82 32.50
CA ARG A 755 21.00 -69.58 33.05
C ARG A 755 21.73 -70.46 32.03
N ASP A 756 21.21 -70.62 30.81
CA ASP A 756 21.82 -71.47 29.77
C ASP A 756 22.49 -70.68 28.62
N LYS A 757 22.85 -69.40 28.83
CA LYS A 757 23.59 -68.57 27.84
C LYS A 757 25.07 -68.29 28.20
N LEU A 758 25.67 -69.11 29.06
CA LEU A 758 27.08 -68.94 29.49
C LEU A 758 28.02 -70.08 29.12
N HIS A 759 27.61 -71.02 28.26
CA HIS A 759 28.53 -71.93 27.57
C HIS A 759 27.99 -72.28 26.18
N GLU A 760 28.30 -71.45 25.19
CA GLU A 760 28.71 -71.81 23.82
C GLU A 760 29.23 -70.57 23.08
#